data_AF-A0AAU7AT77-F1
#
_entry.id   AF-A0AAU7AT77-F1
#
_cell.length_a   1.000
_cell.length_b   1.000
_cell.length_c   1.000
_cell.angle_alpha   90.00
_cell.angle_beta   90.00
_cell.angle_gamma   90.00
#
_symmetry.space_group_name_H-M   'P 1'
#
loop_
_entity.id
_entity.type
_entity.pdbx_description
1 polymer ?
#
loop_
_entity_poly.entity_id
_entity_poly.type
_entity_poly.pdbx_seq_one_letter_code
_entity_poly.pdbx_strand_id
1 'polypeptide(L)'
;MVLSSRIRLPADTGALLWDMDGVLLDTLALELVAVQELVAARIPGAPHVSRETVRRLFALSIADFWRAILAAVGAEADEALVTDLTAELERVRTTGRAEVLPGVRELLDGAADAGLKVAVVSNNPASHVVELLERAGLAAALPIVVGNDQGLPGKPAPDMYLAGAAAVGLPPERCVALEDSLLGAEAGRSAGCWVVGVATGSATFAELKAAPTVDRAFRSFTPSTAVLAPGDVTDKRLDSPNEFVSHMLEHIAWRTGCSFALDWACDDWLWLGETVGDQLEPLLDGDARAARALGLIDDGSCEVTITRTSRMTDGVLMLQGVAGYDAERFVGLRVEQLADGQALVDVLEGLARAAGLGIRVDIASVEDPHHTWEAIFRAVGVALRGLSRTLTAHADGTGPTIVERDDTRAARGYGLQRQESSSPGAVRMLRTTAESRCTVEVAVAAGPLALTLETSDAVDSDGLIALVAELGLAAGLSGTIDFSALELSSSHVVAEDVGMTLGAALKELATDRMNAFGIEGAGSSIDVDAPIRVGVSWEGRKFLQLVPIGWSREELRDQVIGSTLPSGLFSEDLDDFLDGFVGGMGCSVVVHWEPVADVESAWLLVFTGLGTALAGLLAPNHAKRALIAGVKATLA
;
A
#
# COMPACT_ATOMS: atom_id res chain seq x y z
N MET A 1 24.16 5.84 -1.88
CA MET A 1 24.84 4.53 -1.94
C MET A 1 24.13 3.56 -1.01
N VAL A 2 23.81 2.34 -1.45
CA VAL A 2 23.31 1.28 -0.55
C VAL A 2 24.50 0.44 -0.11
N LEU A 3 24.72 0.29 1.20
CA LEU A 3 25.81 -0.48 1.78
C LEU A 3 25.29 -1.84 2.24
N SER A 4 25.85 -2.91 1.66
CA SER A 4 25.54 -4.32 1.99
C SER A 4 24.04 -4.64 2.05
N SER A 5 23.22 -3.99 1.19
CA SER A 5 21.74 -4.10 1.17
C SER A 5 21.02 -3.84 2.51
N ARG A 6 21.65 -3.05 3.41
CA ARG A 6 21.19 -2.88 4.79
C ARG A 6 20.89 -1.43 5.14
N ILE A 7 21.80 -0.51 4.77
CA ILE A 7 21.61 0.93 4.99
C ILE A 7 21.88 1.69 3.71
N ARG A 8 21.12 2.75 3.45
CA ARG A 8 21.36 3.67 2.34
C ARG A 8 21.90 4.99 2.89
N LEU A 9 23.04 5.40 2.35
CA LEU A 9 23.87 6.52 2.77
C LEU A 9 23.98 7.57 1.66
N PRO A 10 24.35 8.83 1.98
CA PRO A 10 24.78 9.82 0.99
C PRO A 10 25.86 9.27 0.04
N ALA A 11 25.89 9.76 -1.20
CA ALA A 11 26.82 9.23 -2.22
C ALA A 11 28.28 9.63 -1.96
N ASP A 12 28.52 10.72 -1.23
CA ASP A 12 29.82 11.32 -0.94
C ASP A 12 30.37 10.94 0.45
N THR A 13 29.67 10.06 1.18
CA THR A 13 30.10 9.49 2.45
C THR A 13 31.52 8.94 2.35
N GLY A 14 32.40 9.38 3.25
CA GLY A 14 33.78 8.92 3.36
C GLY A 14 34.09 8.17 4.66
N ALA A 15 33.25 8.29 5.69
CA ALA A 15 33.43 7.56 6.94
C ALA A 15 32.12 7.19 7.64
N LEU A 16 32.16 6.12 8.43
CA LEU A 16 31.15 5.74 9.41
C LEU A 16 31.70 5.90 10.82
N LEU A 17 31.03 6.71 11.64
CA LEU A 17 31.36 6.96 13.04
C LEU A 17 30.31 6.23 13.90
N TRP A 18 30.72 5.12 14.49
CA TRP A 18 29.86 4.18 15.18
C TRP A 18 29.74 4.56 16.66
N ASP A 19 28.53 4.74 17.18
CA ASP A 19 28.35 4.45 18.60
C ASP A 19 28.59 2.95 18.87
N MET A 20 28.82 2.59 20.12
CA MET A 20 29.06 1.20 20.51
C MET A 20 27.79 0.55 21.07
N ASP A 21 27.14 1.22 22.03
CA ASP A 21 26.09 0.65 22.85
C ASP A 21 24.77 0.64 22.07
N GLY A 22 24.18 -0.54 21.89
CA GLY A 22 22.96 -0.64 21.09
C GLY A 22 23.16 -0.36 19.60
N VAL A 23 24.40 -0.19 19.11
CA VAL A 23 24.73 -0.04 17.67
C VAL A 23 25.67 -1.15 17.20
N LEU A 24 26.83 -1.31 17.84
CA LEU A 24 27.76 -2.41 17.54
C LEU A 24 27.44 -3.66 18.37
N LEU A 25 27.13 -3.45 19.65
CA LEU A 25 26.94 -4.50 20.64
C LEU A 25 25.55 -4.40 21.27
N ASP A 26 24.88 -5.52 21.51
CA ASP A 26 23.59 -5.58 22.21
C ASP A 26 23.78 -5.46 23.73
N THR A 27 24.26 -4.29 24.15
CA THR A 27 24.47 -3.98 25.57
C THR A 27 23.16 -3.75 26.31
N LEU A 28 22.07 -3.40 25.60
CA LEU A 28 20.73 -3.34 26.19
C LEU A 28 20.24 -4.72 26.65
N ALA A 29 20.43 -5.78 25.86
CA ALA A 29 20.07 -7.13 26.30
C ALA A 29 20.94 -7.61 27.47
N LEU A 30 22.24 -7.31 27.45
CA LEU A 30 23.15 -7.61 28.54
C LEU A 30 22.68 -6.94 29.84
N GLU A 31 22.35 -5.65 29.79
CA GLU A 31 21.87 -4.90 30.95
C GLU A 31 20.52 -5.37 31.45
N LEU A 32 19.60 -5.72 30.56
CA LEU A 32 18.30 -6.27 30.97
C LEU A 32 18.46 -7.52 31.83
N VAL A 33 19.35 -8.44 31.43
CA VAL A 33 19.66 -9.65 32.21
C VAL A 33 20.29 -9.26 33.54
N ALA A 34 21.31 -8.39 33.52
CA ALA A 34 22.02 -7.97 34.72
C ALA A 34 21.09 -7.31 35.75
N VAL A 35 20.21 -6.43 35.28
CA VAL A 35 19.22 -5.73 36.11
C VAL A 35 18.25 -6.71 36.73
N GLN A 36 17.74 -7.66 35.95
CA GLN A 36 16.80 -8.65 36.46
C GLN A 36 17.43 -9.53 37.54
N GLU A 37 18.69 -9.92 37.38
CA GLU A 37 19.45 -10.70 38.36
C GLU A 37 19.75 -9.90 39.63
N LEU A 38 20.23 -8.67 39.48
CA LEU A 38 20.61 -7.81 40.61
C LEU A 38 19.38 -7.38 41.43
N VAL A 39 18.27 -7.02 40.79
CA VAL A 39 17.00 -6.72 41.47
C VAL A 39 16.51 -7.94 42.24
N ALA A 40 16.50 -9.13 41.62
CA ALA A 40 16.07 -10.36 42.30
C ALA A 40 16.97 -10.71 43.50
N ALA A 41 18.28 -10.46 43.40
CA ALA A 41 19.23 -10.77 44.45
C ALA A 41 19.23 -9.77 45.62
N ARG A 42 19.00 -8.47 45.35
CA ARG A 42 19.08 -7.40 46.37
C ARG A 42 17.73 -6.98 46.93
N ILE A 43 16.64 -7.24 46.20
CA ILE A 43 15.29 -6.76 46.55
C ILE A 43 14.30 -7.92 46.47
N PRO A 44 14.27 -8.80 47.48
CA PRO A 44 13.38 -9.96 47.48
C PRO A 44 11.91 -9.55 47.34
N GLY A 45 11.21 -10.13 46.37
CA GLY A 45 9.80 -9.86 46.10
C GLY A 45 9.54 -8.66 45.17
N ALA A 46 10.58 -8.02 44.64
CA ALA A 46 10.42 -6.97 43.63
C ALA A 46 9.69 -7.49 42.37
N PRO A 47 8.86 -6.65 41.71
CA PRO A 47 8.26 -6.99 40.44
C PRO A 47 9.31 -7.17 39.33
N HIS A 48 8.92 -7.87 38.26
CA HIS A 48 9.72 -8.00 37.05
C HIS A 48 9.96 -6.63 36.39
N VAL A 49 11.21 -6.36 36.01
CA VAL A 49 11.57 -5.13 35.30
C VAL A 49 11.42 -5.38 33.80
N SER A 50 10.53 -4.64 33.14
CA SER A 50 10.32 -4.80 31.70
C SER A 50 11.51 -4.27 30.89
N ARG A 51 11.73 -4.86 29.70
CA ARG A 51 12.70 -4.35 28.70
C ARG A 51 12.48 -2.88 28.38
N GLU A 52 11.22 -2.45 28.28
CA GLU A 52 10.87 -1.07 27.99
C GLU A 52 11.34 -0.10 29.09
N THR A 53 11.22 -0.50 30.36
CA THR A 53 11.71 0.29 31.50
C THR A 53 13.23 0.42 31.47
N VAL A 54 13.96 -0.69 31.26
CA VAL A 54 15.42 -0.64 31.12
C VAL A 54 15.82 0.25 29.93
N ARG A 55 15.17 0.08 28.78
CA ARG A 55 15.44 0.83 27.56
C ARG A 55 15.29 2.34 27.72
N ARG A 56 14.19 2.81 28.35
CA ARG A 56 13.95 4.24 28.59
C ARG A 56 15.00 4.89 29.50
N LEU A 57 15.63 4.09 30.37
CA LEU A 57 16.61 4.55 31.34
C LEU A 57 18.05 4.35 30.85
N PHE A 58 18.25 3.61 29.76
CA PHE A 58 19.54 3.14 29.25
C PHE A 58 20.57 4.26 29.02
N ALA A 59 20.10 5.44 28.61
CA ALA A 59 20.95 6.61 28.36
C ALA A 59 21.33 7.42 29.62
N LEU A 60 20.82 7.06 30.81
CA LEU A 60 21.13 7.74 32.06
C LEU A 60 22.51 7.34 32.60
N SER A 61 23.04 8.14 33.54
CA SER A 61 24.14 7.69 34.39
C SER A 61 23.74 6.42 35.13
N ILE A 62 24.67 5.48 35.37
CA ILE A 62 24.34 4.21 36.03
C ILE A 62 23.69 4.41 37.41
N ALA A 63 24.12 5.45 38.14
CA ALA A 63 23.52 5.78 39.43
C ALA A 63 22.06 6.26 39.28
N ASP A 64 21.78 7.15 38.34
CA ASP A 64 20.42 7.65 38.12
C ASP A 64 19.52 6.59 37.49
N PHE A 65 20.08 5.74 36.63
CA PHE A 65 19.46 4.53 36.13
C PHE A 65 18.97 3.66 37.30
N TRP A 66 19.83 3.34 38.27
CA TRP A 66 19.44 2.53 39.42
C TRP A 66 18.41 3.23 40.32
N ARG A 67 18.54 4.54 40.57
CA ARG A 67 17.51 5.28 41.31
C ARG A 67 16.13 5.16 40.65
N ALA A 68 16.07 5.25 39.32
CA ALA A 68 14.84 5.10 38.56
C ALA A 68 14.31 3.64 38.54
N ILE A 69 15.20 2.64 38.43
CA ILE A 69 14.81 1.23 38.54
C ILE A 69 14.24 0.91 39.92
N LEU A 70 14.91 1.35 40.99
CA LEU A 70 14.44 1.17 42.37
C LEU A 70 13.06 1.79 42.58
N ALA A 71 12.86 3.02 42.09
CA ALA A 71 11.55 3.66 42.10
C ALA A 71 10.49 2.86 41.32
N ALA A 72 10.83 2.33 40.13
CA ALA A 72 9.91 1.55 39.30
C ALA A 72 9.50 0.21 39.95
N VAL A 73 10.36 -0.39 40.77
CA VAL A 73 10.07 -1.63 41.52
C VAL A 73 9.51 -1.37 42.93
N GLY A 74 9.32 -0.10 43.31
CA GLY A 74 8.78 0.29 44.62
C GLY A 74 9.76 0.12 45.79
N ALA A 75 11.07 0.12 45.51
CA ALA A 75 12.12 0.05 46.52
C ALA A 75 12.68 1.44 46.86
N GLU A 76 13.10 1.65 48.10
CA GLU A 76 13.80 2.87 48.49
C GLU A 76 15.22 2.92 47.92
N ALA A 77 15.59 4.06 47.34
CA ALA A 77 16.92 4.31 46.81
C ALA A 77 17.90 4.71 47.93
N ASP A 78 18.27 3.76 48.77
CA ASP A 78 19.38 3.93 49.71
C ASP A 78 20.71 4.11 48.95
N GLU A 79 21.51 5.10 49.32
CA GLU A 79 22.73 5.44 48.58
C GLU A 79 23.79 4.34 48.63
N ALA A 80 23.84 3.54 49.71
CA ALA A 80 24.75 2.39 49.76
C ALA A 80 24.30 1.29 48.79
N LEU A 81 22.99 1.04 48.68
CA LEU A 81 22.43 0.10 47.70
C LEU A 81 22.65 0.59 46.26
N VAL A 82 22.40 1.87 45.97
CA VAL A 82 22.67 2.47 44.65
C VAL A 82 24.14 2.34 44.28
N THR A 83 25.05 2.55 45.24
CA THR A 83 26.49 2.38 45.03
C THR A 83 26.87 0.92 44.73
N ASP A 84 26.34 -0.05 45.49
CA ASP A 84 26.55 -1.50 45.27
C ASP A 84 26.06 -1.92 43.87
N LEU A 85 24.82 -1.58 43.54
CA LEU A 85 24.21 -1.90 42.26
C LEU A 85 24.95 -1.24 41.08
N THR A 86 25.43 -0.01 41.27
CA THR A 86 26.23 0.71 40.27
C THR A 86 27.53 -0.02 39.99
N ALA A 87 28.28 -0.37 41.03
CA ALA A 87 29.55 -1.09 40.89
C ALA A 87 29.37 -2.47 40.22
N GLU A 88 28.30 -3.20 40.57
CA GLU A 88 28.02 -4.49 39.93
C GLU A 88 27.60 -4.35 38.46
N LEU A 89 26.80 -3.34 38.11
CA LEU A 89 26.43 -3.12 36.72
C LEU A 89 27.63 -2.68 35.87
N GLU A 90 28.51 -1.81 36.38
CA GLU A 90 29.79 -1.48 35.74
C GLU A 90 30.66 -2.72 35.52
N ARG A 91 30.74 -3.60 36.53
CA ARG A 91 31.46 -4.87 36.41
C ARG A 91 30.84 -5.75 35.32
N VAL A 92 29.52 -5.84 35.22
CA VAL A 92 28.85 -6.61 34.15
C VAL A 92 29.08 -5.97 32.77
N ARG A 93 28.98 -4.64 32.64
CA ARG A 93 29.30 -3.93 31.38
C ARG A 93 30.75 -4.13 30.94
N THR A 94 31.68 -4.32 31.87
CA THR A 94 33.11 -4.52 31.56
C THR A 94 33.46 -5.98 31.30
N THR A 95 32.93 -6.90 32.12
CA THR A 95 33.33 -8.32 32.12
C THR A 95 32.37 -9.23 31.38
N GLY A 96 31.13 -8.78 31.16
CA GLY A 96 30.10 -9.49 30.42
C GLY A 96 30.45 -9.63 28.94
N ARG A 97 29.68 -10.47 28.27
CA ARG A 97 29.80 -10.69 26.82
C ARG A 97 28.54 -10.17 26.17
N ALA A 98 28.62 -8.98 25.59
CA ALA A 98 27.58 -8.47 24.70
C ALA A 98 27.76 -9.11 23.32
N GLU A 99 26.66 -9.56 22.73
CA GLU A 99 26.67 -10.10 21.37
C GLU A 99 26.77 -8.95 20.35
N VAL A 100 27.39 -9.22 19.21
CA VAL A 100 27.43 -8.27 18.10
C VAL A 100 26.04 -8.19 17.48
N LEU A 101 25.54 -6.97 17.26
CA LEU A 101 24.22 -6.78 16.68
C LEU A 101 24.14 -7.35 15.25
N PRO A 102 23.01 -7.97 14.85
CA PRO A 102 22.86 -8.54 13.51
C PRO A 102 23.11 -7.51 12.41
N GLY A 103 23.95 -7.86 11.42
CA GLY A 103 24.29 -7.00 10.29
C GLY A 103 25.51 -6.10 10.46
N VAL A 104 26.03 -5.93 11.68
CA VAL A 104 27.20 -5.09 11.94
C VAL A 104 28.44 -5.59 11.19
N ARG A 105 28.70 -6.90 11.19
CA ARG A 105 29.89 -7.47 10.52
C ARG A 105 29.82 -7.24 9.01
N GLU A 106 28.67 -7.49 8.40
CA GLU A 106 28.45 -7.29 6.98
C GLU A 106 28.51 -5.81 6.57
N LEU A 107 28.15 -4.89 7.47
CA LEU A 107 28.33 -3.45 7.26
C LEU A 107 29.80 -3.03 7.37
N LEU A 108 30.57 -3.60 8.31
CA LEU A 108 32.01 -3.34 8.43
C LEU A 108 32.77 -3.88 7.22
N ASP A 109 32.45 -5.10 6.77
CA ASP A 109 33.01 -5.70 5.56
C ASP A 109 32.66 -4.84 4.33
N GLY A 110 31.40 -4.46 4.18
CA GLY A 110 30.96 -3.58 3.09
C GLY A 110 31.61 -2.20 3.13
N ALA A 111 31.83 -1.63 4.33
CA ALA A 111 32.53 -0.36 4.49
C ALA A 111 33.99 -0.48 4.04
N ALA A 112 34.67 -1.58 4.38
CA ALA A 112 36.02 -1.86 3.91
C ALA A 112 36.07 -2.01 2.38
N ASP A 113 35.14 -2.76 1.79
CA ASP A 113 35.03 -2.96 0.34
C ASP A 113 34.76 -1.64 -0.41
N ALA A 114 33.97 -0.75 0.19
CA ALA A 114 33.67 0.58 -0.34
C ALA A 114 34.79 1.62 -0.05
N GLY A 115 35.84 1.25 0.68
CA GLY A 115 36.94 2.16 1.07
C GLY A 115 36.54 3.24 2.08
N LEU A 116 35.46 3.02 2.83
CA LEU A 116 35.00 3.92 3.88
C LEU A 116 35.89 3.77 5.12
N LYS A 117 36.22 4.90 5.74
CA LYS A 117 36.91 4.90 7.03
C LYS A 117 35.92 4.62 8.16
N VAL A 118 36.40 4.05 9.25
CA VAL A 118 35.55 3.76 10.41
C VAL A 118 36.22 4.19 11.71
N ALA A 119 35.42 4.68 12.65
CA ALA A 119 35.83 4.94 14.02
C ALA A 119 34.67 4.67 14.99
N VAL A 120 34.99 4.33 16.23
CA VAL A 120 34.01 4.22 17.32
C VAL A 120 34.04 5.50 18.15
N VAL A 121 32.86 6.03 18.47
CA VAL A 121 32.65 7.24 19.26
C VAL A 121 31.65 6.90 20.36
N SER A 122 32.10 6.75 21.61
CA SER A 122 31.26 6.26 22.72
C SER A 122 31.44 7.12 23.96
N ASN A 123 30.36 7.30 24.75
CA ASN A 123 30.42 7.94 26.07
C ASN A 123 31.14 7.08 27.14
N ASN A 124 31.71 5.93 26.79
CA ASN A 124 32.56 5.12 27.65
C ASN A 124 34.05 5.47 27.48
N PRO A 125 34.92 5.11 28.45
CA PRO A 125 36.37 5.25 28.29
C PRO A 125 36.88 4.47 27.08
N ALA A 126 37.83 5.02 26.32
CA ALA A 126 38.35 4.38 25.11
C ALA A 126 38.97 3.02 25.41
N SER A 127 39.65 2.89 26.56
CA SER A 127 40.22 1.61 27.03
C SER A 127 39.17 0.51 27.23
N HIS A 128 37.99 0.86 27.76
CA HIS A 128 36.88 -0.07 27.96
C HIS A 128 36.26 -0.49 26.62
N VAL A 129 36.05 0.48 25.71
CA VAL A 129 35.54 0.20 24.36
C VAL A 129 36.46 -0.78 23.62
N VAL A 130 37.79 -0.56 23.66
CA VAL A 130 38.76 -1.46 23.02
C VAL A 130 38.65 -2.89 23.57
N GLU A 131 38.57 -3.08 24.88
CA GLU A 131 38.44 -4.41 25.48
C GLU A 131 37.15 -5.13 25.03
N LEU A 132 36.03 -4.41 24.96
CA LEU A 132 34.77 -4.97 24.47
C LEU A 132 34.84 -5.35 23.00
N LEU A 133 35.46 -4.51 22.16
CA LEU A 133 35.68 -4.81 20.74
C LEU A 133 36.61 -6.01 20.54
N GLU A 134 37.63 -6.20 21.38
CA GLU A 134 38.49 -7.38 21.34
C GLU A 134 37.71 -8.66 21.65
N ARG A 135 36.92 -8.65 22.73
CA ARG A 135 36.06 -9.78 23.13
C ARG A 135 35.00 -10.11 22.08
N ALA A 136 34.45 -9.10 21.42
CA ALA A 136 33.50 -9.24 20.34
C ALA A 136 34.16 -9.64 19.00
N GLY A 137 35.50 -9.65 18.91
CA GLY A 137 36.22 -9.93 17.67
C GLY A 137 35.99 -8.87 16.58
N LEU A 138 35.91 -7.60 16.98
CA LEU A 138 35.72 -6.43 16.12
C LEU A 138 36.91 -5.46 16.14
N ALA A 139 37.84 -5.57 17.10
CA ALA A 139 38.93 -4.61 17.28
C ALA A 139 39.78 -4.37 16.02
N ALA A 140 40.04 -5.42 15.22
CA ALA A 140 40.80 -5.27 13.97
C ALA A 140 40.05 -4.47 12.89
N ALA A 141 38.72 -4.53 12.87
CA ALA A 141 37.88 -3.78 11.94
C ALA A 141 37.65 -2.33 12.40
N LEU A 142 37.81 -2.04 13.68
CA LEU A 142 37.55 -0.74 14.30
C LEU A 142 38.78 -0.20 15.05
N PRO A 143 39.86 0.18 14.33
CA PRO A 143 41.13 0.54 14.96
C PRO A 143 41.15 1.93 15.61
N ILE A 144 40.17 2.79 15.32
CA ILE A 144 40.08 4.16 15.85
C ILE A 144 38.95 4.21 16.86
N VAL A 145 39.26 4.60 18.09
CA VAL A 145 38.30 4.70 19.20
C VAL A 145 38.44 6.08 19.87
N VAL A 146 37.31 6.77 20.00
CA VAL A 146 37.15 8.02 20.74
C VAL A 146 36.24 7.76 21.93
N GLY A 147 36.79 7.90 23.13
CA GLY A 147 36.09 7.71 24.40
C GLY A 147 36.06 8.98 25.24
N ASN A 148 35.32 8.95 26.35
CA ASN A 148 35.13 10.09 27.24
C ASN A 148 36.36 10.40 28.13
N ASP A 149 37.36 9.52 28.16
CA ASP A 149 38.60 9.63 28.94
C ASP A 149 39.66 10.53 28.28
N GLN A 150 39.32 11.15 27.15
CA GLN A 150 40.18 12.04 26.37
C GLN A 150 40.02 13.53 26.72
N GLY A 151 39.21 13.84 27.75
CA GLY A 151 38.96 15.22 28.22
C GLY A 151 37.99 16.01 27.35
N LEU A 152 37.22 15.33 26.50
CA LEU A 152 36.19 15.90 25.64
C LEU A 152 34.83 15.93 26.37
N PRO A 153 34.00 16.97 26.18
CA PRO A 153 32.59 16.93 26.56
C PRO A 153 31.88 15.72 25.94
N GLY A 154 31.12 14.97 26.76
CA GLY A 154 30.34 13.81 26.30
C GLY A 154 29.09 14.21 25.50
N LYS A 155 28.49 13.24 24.80
CA LYS A 155 27.21 13.40 24.08
C LYS A 155 26.13 13.90 25.07
N PRO A 156 25.32 14.92 24.72
CA PRO A 156 25.00 15.42 23.38
C PRO A 156 25.96 16.48 22.80
N ALA A 157 27.06 16.83 23.49
CA ALA A 157 28.04 17.75 22.91
C ALA A 157 28.69 17.14 21.64
N PRO A 158 29.00 17.96 20.61
CA PRO A 158 29.49 17.46 19.33
C PRO A 158 30.96 17.01 19.36
N ASP A 159 31.71 17.37 20.40
CA ASP A 159 33.16 17.26 20.51
C ASP A 159 33.70 15.86 20.19
N MET A 160 33.02 14.81 20.66
CA MET A 160 33.45 13.43 20.41
C MET A 160 33.33 13.03 18.94
N TYR A 161 32.26 13.46 18.26
CA TYR A 161 32.09 13.21 16.83
C TYR A 161 33.04 14.04 15.97
N LEU A 162 33.31 15.29 16.37
CA LEU A 162 34.35 16.12 15.75
C LEU A 162 35.74 15.48 15.87
N ALA A 163 36.06 14.92 17.05
CA ALA A 163 37.29 14.18 17.27
C ALA A 163 37.35 12.89 16.43
N GLY A 164 36.24 12.15 16.31
CA GLY A 164 36.12 10.97 15.44
C GLY A 164 36.38 11.31 13.97
N ALA A 165 35.74 12.35 13.46
CA ALA A 165 35.96 12.86 12.10
C ALA A 165 37.41 13.29 11.86
N ALA A 166 38.01 14.01 12.81
CA ALA A 166 39.41 14.40 12.76
C ALA A 166 40.37 13.19 12.76
N ALA A 167 40.08 12.16 13.57
CA ALA A 167 40.89 10.96 13.67
C ALA A 167 40.88 10.13 12.37
N VAL A 168 39.75 10.08 11.67
CA VAL A 168 39.68 9.48 10.32
C VAL A 168 40.20 10.45 9.24
N GLY A 169 40.51 11.70 9.57
CA GLY A 169 41.05 12.70 8.65
C GLY A 169 40.04 13.15 7.58
N LEU A 170 38.76 13.31 7.96
CA LEU A 170 37.69 13.79 7.10
C LEU A 170 36.91 14.92 7.79
N PRO A 171 36.33 15.85 7.02
CA PRO A 171 35.39 16.81 7.57
C PRO A 171 34.09 16.08 8.00
N PRO A 172 33.41 16.53 9.08
CA PRO A 172 32.23 15.84 9.62
C PRO A 172 31.08 15.73 8.62
N GLU A 173 30.95 16.63 7.65
CA GLU A 173 29.94 16.59 6.59
C GLU A 173 30.09 15.38 5.65
N ARG A 174 31.27 14.74 5.65
CA ARG A 174 31.54 13.49 4.93
C ARG A 174 31.46 12.25 5.80
N CYS A 175 31.05 12.41 7.06
CA CYS A 175 30.91 11.34 8.04
C CYS A 175 29.44 11.04 8.30
N VAL A 176 29.14 9.77 8.50
CA VAL A 176 27.83 9.30 8.96
C VAL A 176 27.96 8.83 10.40
N ALA A 177 27.20 9.43 11.32
CA ALA A 177 27.06 8.94 12.68
C ALA A 177 25.99 7.84 12.74
N LEU A 178 26.34 6.68 13.28
CA LEU A 178 25.41 5.57 13.53
C LEU A 178 25.10 5.54 15.03
N GLU A 179 23.83 5.76 15.39
CA GLU A 179 23.41 6.04 16.77
C GLU A 179 22.13 5.31 17.16
N ASP A 180 22.02 4.88 18.41
CA ASP A 180 20.83 4.26 18.99
C ASP A 180 19.99 5.23 19.84
N SER A 181 20.53 6.41 20.12
CA SER A 181 20.02 7.35 21.13
C SER A 181 19.76 8.74 20.57
N LEU A 182 18.77 9.45 21.14
CA LEU A 182 18.47 10.83 20.74
C LEU A 182 19.59 11.81 21.11
N LEU A 183 20.26 11.60 22.26
CA LEU A 183 21.40 12.40 22.69
C LEU A 183 22.58 12.24 21.74
N GLY A 184 22.82 11.01 21.30
CA GLY A 184 23.86 10.70 20.34
C GLY A 184 23.57 11.24 18.95
N ALA A 185 22.32 11.10 18.49
CA ALA A 185 21.86 11.73 17.25
C ALA A 185 22.04 13.27 17.28
N GLU A 186 21.72 13.92 18.41
CA GLU A 186 21.96 15.35 18.60
C GLU A 186 23.44 15.72 18.51
N ALA A 187 24.33 14.92 19.13
CA ALA A 187 25.78 15.13 19.05
C ALA A 187 26.30 14.99 17.61
N GLY A 188 25.90 13.93 16.91
CA GLY A 188 26.29 13.70 15.52
C GLY A 188 25.82 14.83 14.61
N ARG A 189 24.56 15.23 14.73
CA ARG A 189 23.98 16.33 13.94
C ARG A 189 24.67 17.66 14.23
N SER A 190 24.90 17.96 15.51
CA SER A 190 25.57 19.20 15.94
C SER A 190 27.03 19.28 15.49
N ALA A 191 27.68 18.12 15.30
CA ALA A 191 29.03 18.04 14.73
C ALA A 191 29.05 18.29 13.20
N GLY A 192 27.90 18.25 12.53
CA GLY A 192 27.77 18.35 11.08
C GLY A 192 27.74 17.01 10.35
N CYS A 193 27.66 15.88 11.07
CA CYS A 193 27.51 14.56 10.47
C CYS A 193 26.09 14.37 9.92
N TRP A 194 25.98 13.49 8.91
CA TRP A 194 24.69 12.85 8.58
C TRP A 194 24.40 11.74 9.61
N VAL A 195 23.17 11.59 10.06
CA VAL A 195 22.84 10.71 11.19
C VAL A 195 21.90 9.58 10.78
N VAL A 196 22.33 8.35 11.04
CA VAL A 196 21.48 7.15 10.99
C VAL A 196 21.12 6.75 12.41
N GLY A 197 19.82 6.74 12.70
CA GLY A 197 19.27 6.16 13.91
C GLY A 197 19.00 4.67 13.73
N VAL A 198 19.39 3.84 14.71
CA VAL A 198 19.04 2.40 14.75
C VAL A 198 18.34 2.04 16.07
N ALA A 199 17.12 1.50 15.99
CA ALA A 199 16.24 1.26 17.15
C ALA A 199 16.58 -0.02 17.95
N THR A 200 17.86 -0.35 18.05
CA THR A 200 18.37 -1.53 18.77
C THR A 200 18.77 -1.24 20.21
N GLY A 201 18.91 0.03 20.58
CA GLY A 201 19.25 0.49 21.93
C GLY A 201 18.16 1.34 22.59
N SER A 202 18.54 2.51 23.10
CA SER A 202 17.71 3.37 23.95
C SER A 202 16.48 3.96 23.26
N ALA A 203 16.61 4.51 22.05
CA ALA A 203 15.49 5.14 21.35
C ALA A 203 14.66 4.11 20.56
N THR A 204 13.34 4.32 20.49
CA THR A 204 12.47 3.56 19.60
C THR A 204 12.67 4.00 18.17
N PHE A 205 12.24 3.16 17.23
CA PHE A 205 12.11 3.56 15.83
C PHE A 205 11.25 4.81 15.66
N ALA A 206 10.13 4.91 16.39
CA ALA A 206 9.23 6.06 16.31
C ALA A 206 9.89 7.35 16.82
N GLU A 207 10.65 7.28 17.92
CA GLU A 207 11.40 8.42 18.47
C GLU A 207 12.50 8.86 17.50
N LEU A 208 13.28 7.92 16.96
CA LEU A 208 14.34 8.21 15.98
C LEU A 208 13.77 8.82 14.71
N LYS A 209 12.70 8.24 14.14
CA LYS A 209 12.03 8.75 12.95
C LYS A 209 11.48 10.17 13.14
N ALA A 210 10.94 10.47 14.33
CA ALA A 210 10.36 11.78 14.62
C ALA A 210 11.41 12.85 14.95
N ALA A 211 12.66 12.46 15.22
CA ALA A 211 13.70 13.36 15.64
C ALA A 211 14.28 14.14 14.45
N PRO A 212 14.29 15.50 14.48
CA PRO A 212 14.86 16.31 13.40
C PRO A 212 16.40 16.18 13.29
N THR A 213 17.03 15.54 14.27
CA THR A 213 18.47 15.26 14.31
C THR A 213 18.84 13.94 13.64
N VAL A 214 17.87 13.12 13.26
CA VAL A 214 18.06 11.85 12.57
C VAL A 214 17.69 12.04 11.11
N ASP A 215 18.63 11.78 10.19
CA ASP A 215 18.36 11.89 8.76
C ASP A 215 17.73 10.60 8.20
N ARG A 216 17.88 9.46 8.89
CA ARG A 216 17.25 8.18 8.54
C ARG A 216 17.14 7.23 9.72
N ALA A 217 16.01 6.56 9.89
CA ALA A 217 15.79 5.60 10.97
C ALA A 217 15.70 4.16 10.45
N PHE A 218 16.29 3.24 11.21
CA PHE A 218 16.25 1.79 10.96
C PHE A 218 15.80 1.06 12.23
N ARG A 219 15.03 -0.02 12.09
CA ARG A 219 14.66 -0.92 13.19
C ARG A 219 15.88 -1.76 13.63
N SER A 220 16.74 -2.09 12.69
CA SER A 220 17.96 -2.91 12.87
C SER A 220 18.84 -2.78 11.62
N PHE A 221 20.02 -3.42 11.62
CA PHE A 221 20.87 -3.56 10.43
C PHE A 221 20.60 -4.85 9.65
N THR A 222 19.43 -5.48 9.80
CA THR A 222 19.04 -6.60 8.92
C THR A 222 18.79 -6.10 7.49
N PRO A 223 18.99 -6.94 6.45
CA PRO A 223 18.78 -6.51 5.08
C PRO A 223 17.34 -6.07 4.86
N SER A 224 17.12 -4.95 4.17
CA SER A 224 15.79 -4.56 3.72
C SER A 224 15.56 -5.15 2.34
N THR A 225 14.50 -5.95 2.19
CA THR A 225 14.19 -6.71 0.98
C THR A 225 12.73 -6.58 0.59
N ALA A 226 12.48 -6.49 -0.71
CA ALA A 226 11.16 -6.58 -1.31
C ALA A 226 11.27 -7.49 -2.54
N VAL A 227 10.53 -8.59 -2.55
CA VAL A 227 10.55 -9.59 -3.62
C VAL A 227 9.15 -9.75 -4.16
N LEU A 228 8.97 -9.41 -5.44
CA LEU A 228 7.77 -9.69 -6.21
C LEU A 228 8.06 -10.80 -7.22
N ALA A 229 7.22 -11.81 -7.27
CA ALA A 229 7.32 -12.89 -8.24
C ALA A 229 5.93 -13.20 -8.82
N PRO A 230 5.78 -13.41 -10.14
CA PRO A 230 4.54 -13.92 -10.71
C PRO A 230 4.12 -15.22 -10.03
N GLY A 231 2.86 -15.33 -9.59
CA GLY A 231 2.42 -16.51 -8.85
C GLY A 231 1.19 -16.31 -7.97
N ASP A 232 1.13 -17.11 -6.89
CA ASP A 232 0.03 -17.10 -5.93
C ASP A 232 -0.04 -15.77 -5.17
N VAL A 233 -1.05 -14.97 -5.48
CA VAL A 233 -1.30 -13.66 -4.85
C VAL A 233 -1.65 -13.76 -3.36
N THR A 234 -1.95 -14.97 -2.85
CA THR A 234 -2.19 -15.20 -1.42
C THR A 234 -0.90 -15.47 -0.63
N ASP A 235 0.22 -15.80 -1.29
CA ASP A 235 1.53 -15.94 -0.65
C ASP A 235 2.13 -14.53 -0.42
N LYS A 236 1.76 -13.96 0.72
CA LYS A 236 2.20 -12.64 1.16
C LYS A 236 2.81 -12.69 2.55
N ARG A 237 3.95 -12.04 2.72
CA ARG A 237 4.62 -11.85 4.01
C ARG A 237 5.08 -10.42 4.08
N LEU A 238 4.41 -9.61 4.89
CA LEU A 238 4.64 -8.17 4.93
C LEU A 238 5.09 -7.78 6.34
N ASP A 239 6.35 -7.40 6.47
CA ASP A 239 6.90 -6.80 7.67
C ASP A 239 7.56 -5.46 7.30
N SER A 240 7.00 -4.37 7.81
CA SER A 240 7.56 -3.04 7.66
C SER A 240 7.21 -2.18 8.88
N PRO A 241 7.83 -1.00 9.05
CA PRO A 241 7.47 -0.09 10.12
C PRO A 241 6.11 0.62 9.89
N ASN A 242 5.44 0.38 8.76
CA ASN A 242 4.15 0.99 8.42
C ASN A 242 3.24 0.03 7.64
N GLU A 243 2.20 -0.46 8.31
CA GLU A 243 1.27 -1.44 7.74
C GLU A 243 0.46 -0.86 6.58
N PHE A 244 0.19 0.45 6.60
CA PHE A 244 -0.55 1.12 5.52
C PHE A 244 0.27 1.19 4.22
N VAL A 245 1.56 1.49 4.27
CA VAL A 245 2.46 1.42 3.10
C VAL A 245 2.53 -0.02 2.56
N SER A 246 2.65 -1.01 3.45
CA SER A 246 2.62 -2.43 3.07
C SER A 246 1.32 -2.78 2.35
N HIS A 247 0.19 -2.30 2.86
CA HIS A 247 -1.12 -2.50 2.24
C HIS A 247 -1.22 -1.87 0.85
N MET A 248 -0.70 -0.66 0.64
CA MET A 248 -0.67 -0.02 -0.67
C MET A 248 0.14 -0.82 -1.70
N LEU A 249 1.31 -1.36 -1.32
CA LEU A 249 2.11 -2.23 -2.19
C LEU A 249 1.42 -3.57 -2.49
N GLU A 250 0.66 -4.10 -1.54
CA GLU A 250 -0.16 -5.28 -1.73
C GLU A 250 -1.21 -5.09 -2.84
N HIS A 251 -1.77 -3.88 -2.98
CA HIS A 251 -2.64 -3.58 -4.12
C HIS A 251 -1.90 -3.74 -5.45
N ILE A 252 -0.67 -3.24 -5.56
CA ILE A 252 0.14 -3.41 -6.78
C ILE A 252 0.36 -4.91 -7.06
N ALA A 253 0.89 -5.66 -6.08
CA ALA A 253 1.18 -7.08 -6.24
C ALA A 253 -0.06 -7.90 -6.64
N TRP A 254 -1.20 -7.65 -6.01
CA TRP A 254 -2.46 -8.34 -6.33
C TRP A 254 -2.93 -8.09 -7.76
N ARG A 255 -2.80 -6.85 -8.26
CA ARG A 255 -3.27 -6.49 -9.61
C ARG A 255 -2.27 -6.90 -10.68
N THR A 256 -0.97 -6.98 -10.36
CA THR A 256 0.03 -7.57 -11.26
C THR A 256 0.02 -9.09 -11.26
N GLY A 257 -0.64 -9.74 -10.29
CA GLY A 257 -0.69 -11.21 -10.20
C GLY A 257 0.59 -11.80 -9.60
N CYS A 258 1.18 -11.11 -8.63
CA CYS A 258 2.42 -11.49 -7.97
C CYS A 258 2.19 -11.92 -6.52
N SER A 259 2.97 -12.89 -6.06
CA SER A 259 3.25 -13.06 -4.62
C SER A 259 4.14 -11.91 -4.14
N PHE A 260 4.14 -11.66 -2.83
CA PHE A 260 4.88 -10.52 -2.26
C PHE A 260 5.49 -10.81 -0.90
N ALA A 261 6.83 -10.81 -0.84
CA ALA A 261 7.58 -10.89 0.41
C ALA A 261 8.29 -9.55 0.66
N LEU A 262 7.98 -8.91 1.78
CA LEU A 262 8.51 -7.63 2.21
C LEU A 262 9.06 -7.80 3.64
N ASP A 263 10.36 -7.54 3.79
CA ASP A 263 11.04 -7.38 5.07
C ASP A 263 11.77 -6.03 4.99
N TRP A 264 11.13 -4.99 5.51
CA TRP A 264 11.62 -3.61 5.38
C TRP A 264 11.96 -3.05 6.75
N ALA A 265 13.21 -2.62 6.96
CA ALA A 265 13.66 -2.20 8.29
C ALA A 265 13.65 -0.68 8.50
N CYS A 266 13.42 0.15 7.47
CA CYS A 266 13.68 1.59 7.55
C CYS A 266 12.52 2.48 7.08
N ASP A 267 12.67 3.78 7.27
CA ASP A 267 11.72 4.82 6.81
C ASP A 267 12.08 5.43 5.44
N ASP A 268 13.03 4.83 4.70
CA ASP A 268 13.36 5.24 3.34
C ASP A 268 12.38 4.61 2.33
N TRP A 269 11.23 5.25 2.15
CA TRP A 269 10.17 4.78 1.28
C TRP A 269 10.49 4.92 -0.21
N LEU A 270 11.36 5.87 -0.57
CA LEU A 270 11.89 6.00 -1.92
C LEU A 270 12.72 4.77 -2.29
N TRP A 271 13.59 4.32 -1.39
CA TRP A 271 14.36 3.08 -1.59
C TRP A 271 13.47 1.84 -1.67
N LEU A 272 12.38 1.80 -0.90
CA LEU A 272 11.38 0.73 -1.03
C LEU A 272 10.76 0.72 -2.43
N GLY A 273 10.34 1.89 -2.91
CA GLY A 273 9.83 2.07 -4.26
C GLY A 273 10.81 1.60 -5.32
N GLU A 274 12.08 2.02 -5.23
CA GLU A 274 13.14 1.59 -6.14
C GLU A 274 13.32 0.06 -6.13
N THR A 275 13.35 -0.54 -4.94
CA THR A 275 13.50 -2.00 -4.78
C THR A 275 12.33 -2.76 -5.42
N VAL A 276 11.09 -2.29 -5.23
CA VAL A 276 9.90 -2.87 -5.88
C VAL A 276 9.95 -2.67 -7.39
N GLY A 277 10.38 -1.49 -7.85
CA GLY A 277 10.56 -1.18 -9.26
C GLY A 277 11.57 -2.10 -9.95
N ASP A 278 12.71 -2.39 -9.31
CA ASP A 278 13.73 -3.33 -9.81
C ASP A 278 13.17 -4.76 -9.96
N GLN A 279 12.24 -5.19 -9.10
CA GLN A 279 11.58 -6.50 -9.24
C GLN A 279 10.54 -6.51 -10.37
N LEU A 280 9.89 -5.37 -10.63
CA LEU A 280 8.87 -5.23 -11.66
C LEU A 280 9.47 -5.04 -13.05
N GLU A 281 10.59 -4.34 -13.19
CA GLU A 281 11.22 -3.98 -14.47
C GLU A 281 11.40 -5.18 -15.41
N PRO A 282 11.92 -6.35 -14.96
CA PRO A 282 12.04 -7.53 -15.80
C PRO A 282 10.69 -8.14 -16.23
N LEU A 283 9.62 -7.89 -15.48
CA LEU A 283 8.28 -8.40 -15.76
C LEU A 283 7.53 -7.53 -16.79
N LEU A 284 7.96 -6.29 -17.00
CA LEU A 284 7.40 -5.37 -17.99
C LEU A 284 7.98 -5.71 -19.37
N ASP A 285 7.57 -6.82 -19.97
CA ASP A 285 8.09 -7.35 -21.25
C ASP A 285 7.16 -7.09 -22.45
N GLY A 286 6.09 -6.32 -22.27
CA GLY A 286 5.10 -6.05 -23.30
C GLY A 286 5.55 -5.00 -24.33
N ASP A 287 5.03 -5.12 -25.57
CA ASP A 287 5.19 -4.10 -26.63
C ASP A 287 4.40 -2.81 -26.34
N ALA A 288 3.50 -2.85 -25.34
CA ALA A 288 2.68 -1.72 -24.92
C ALA A 288 3.57 -0.61 -24.34
N ARG A 289 3.49 0.58 -24.95
CA ARG A 289 4.25 1.76 -24.53
C ARG A 289 3.52 2.63 -23.52
N ALA A 290 2.23 2.40 -23.34
CA ALA A 290 1.41 3.09 -22.38
C ALA A 290 0.24 2.21 -21.96
N ALA A 291 -0.21 2.38 -20.72
CA ALA A 291 -1.41 1.78 -20.17
C ALA A 291 -2.09 2.78 -19.24
N ARG A 292 -3.41 2.67 -19.11
CA ARG A 292 -4.23 3.57 -18.30
C ARG A 292 -5.22 2.77 -17.49
N ALA A 293 -5.55 3.27 -16.31
CA ALA A 293 -6.53 2.65 -15.43
C ALA A 293 -7.27 3.70 -14.61
N LEU A 294 -8.56 3.47 -14.39
CA LEU A 294 -9.34 4.24 -13.43
C LEU A 294 -9.22 3.59 -12.05
N GLY A 295 -8.78 4.36 -11.07
CA GLY A 295 -8.76 3.97 -9.67
C GLY A 295 -10.04 4.37 -9.00
N LEU A 296 -10.69 3.44 -8.30
CA LEU A 296 -11.88 3.73 -7.51
C LEU A 296 -11.90 2.86 -6.24
N ILE A 297 -12.21 3.45 -5.10
CA ILE A 297 -12.54 2.80 -3.83
C ILE A 297 -13.52 3.74 -3.15
N ASP A 298 -14.72 3.26 -2.83
CA ASP A 298 -15.75 4.06 -2.15
C ASP A 298 -15.73 5.51 -2.69
N ASP A 299 -15.54 6.52 -1.84
CA ASP A 299 -15.58 7.94 -2.22
C ASP A 299 -14.29 8.53 -2.87
N GLY A 300 -13.26 7.71 -3.08
CA GLY A 300 -11.98 8.08 -3.68
C GLY A 300 -11.85 7.62 -5.13
N SER A 301 -11.40 8.53 -6.01
CA SER A 301 -11.17 8.20 -7.42
C SER A 301 -10.01 8.97 -8.06
N CYS A 302 -9.37 8.34 -9.04
CA CYS A 302 -8.30 8.92 -9.84
C CYS A 302 -8.17 8.27 -11.21
N GLU A 303 -7.43 8.91 -12.11
CA GLU A 303 -6.97 8.33 -13.37
C GLU A 303 -5.46 8.18 -13.33
N VAL A 304 -4.97 6.99 -13.67
CA VAL A 304 -3.53 6.72 -13.74
C VAL A 304 -3.15 6.40 -15.18
N THR A 305 -2.08 7.04 -15.64
CA THR A 305 -1.45 6.77 -16.94
C THR A 305 0.00 6.41 -16.70
N ILE A 306 0.40 5.21 -17.13
CA ILE A 306 1.79 4.76 -17.07
C ILE A 306 2.33 4.68 -18.49
N THR A 307 3.49 5.28 -18.72
CA THR A 307 4.19 5.28 -20.00
C THR A 307 5.58 4.69 -19.86
N ARG A 308 6.01 3.93 -20.87
CA ARG A 308 7.37 3.42 -21.02
C ARG A 308 8.04 4.17 -22.16
N THR A 309 9.17 4.80 -21.88
CA THR A 309 9.97 5.43 -22.93
C THR A 309 11.38 4.88 -22.91
N SER A 310 11.94 4.58 -24.09
CA SER A 310 13.31 4.08 -24.24
C SER A 310 14.39 5.16 -24.01
N ARG A 311 14.01 6.34 -23.53
CA ARG A 311 14.87 7.53 -23.41
C ARG A 311 14.85 8.19 -22.04
N MET A 312 13.98 7.77 -21.12
CA MET A 312 14.04 8.26 -19.75
C MET A 312 14.97 7.37 -18.95
N THR A 313 16.17 7.90 -18.68
CA THR A 313 17.09 7.34 -17.68
C THR A 313 16.66 7.68 -16.25
N ASP A 314 15.65 8.54 -16.09
CA ASP A 314 15.05 8.93 -14.82
C ASP A 314 13.53 8.81 -14.96
N GLY A 315 12.92 7.79 -14.35
CA GLY A 315 11.47 7.70 -14.26
C GLY A 315 10.88 8.92 -13.54
N VAL A 316 9.65 9.30 -13.91
CA VAL A 316 9.01 10.53 -13.43
C VAL A 316 7.63 10.21 -12.87
N LEU A 317 7.34 10.79 -11.70
CA LEU A 317 6.01 10.80 -11.10
C LEU A 317 5.40 12.21 -11.24
N MET A 318 4.17 12.28 -11.72
CA MET A 318 3.38 13.52 -11.77
C MET A 318 2.04 13.29 -11.07
N LEU A 319 1.81 13.99 -9.96
CA LEU A 319 0.52 14.05 -9.29
C LEU A 319 -0.12 15.41 -9.57
N GLN A 320 -1.38 15.41 -9.99
CA GLN A 320 -2.17 16.64 -10.08
C GLN A 320 -3.62 16.36 -9.72
N GLY A 321 -4.32 17.38 -9.24
CA GLY A 321 -5.77 17.32 -9.08
C GLY A 321 -6.46 17.85 -10.33
N VAL A 322 -7.57 17.22 -10.70
CA VAL A 322 -8.47 17.73 -11.72
C VAL A 322 -9.62 18.50 -11.08
N ALA A 323 -10.32 19.36 -11.84
CA ALA A 323 -11.55 20.01 -11.42
C ALA A 323 -11.50 20.83 -10.10
N GLY A 324 -10.35 21.42 -9.77
CA GLY A 324 -10.18 22.27 -8.59
C GLY A 324 -9.71 21.54 -7.32
N TYR A 325 -9.43 20.23 -7.40
CA TYR A 325 -8.69 19.53 -6.37
C TYR A 325 -7.21 19.94 -6.37
N ASP A 326 -6.64 20.13 -5.18
CA ASP A 326 -5.25 20.51 -4.98
C ASP A 326 -4.46 19.26 -4.54
N ALA A 327 -3.53 18.81 -5.40
CA ALA A 327 -2.72 17.64 -5.15
C ALA A 327 -1.73 17.84 -3.98
N GLU A 328 -1.15 19.03 -3.83
CA GLU A 328 -0.25 19.33 -2.72
C GLU A 328 -1.01 19.27 -1.39
N ARG A 329 -2.22 19.85 -1.38
CA ARG A 329 -3.11 19.77 -0.22
C ARG A 329 -3.49 18.32 0.10
N PHE A 330 -3.82 17.51 -0.91
CA PHE A 330 -4.13 16.09 -0.73
C PHE A 330 -2.95 15.31 -0.13
N VAL A 331 -1.75 15.49 -0.66
CA VAL A 331 -0.53 14.86 -0.13
C VAL A 331 -0.29 15.31 1.31
N GLY A 332 -0.59 16.56 1.67
CA GLY A 332 -0.48 17.04 3.06
C GLY A 332 -1.54 16.52 4.05
N LEU A 333 -2.52 15.73 3.62
CA LEU A 333 -3.53 15.16 4.52
C LEU A 333 -2.97 13.95 5.28
N ARG A 334 -3.21 13.91 6.59
CA ARG A 334 -2.94 12.72 7.41
C ARG A 334 -3.77 11.55 6.89
N VAL A 335 -3.14 10.38 6.73
CA VAL A 335 -3.80 9.13 6.32
C VAL A 335 -3.30 7.98 7.18
N GLU A 336 -4.22 7.33 7.90
CA GLU A 336 -3.92 6.18 8.78
C GLU A 336 -2.74 6.41 9.75
N GLN A 337 -1.66 5.62 9.59
CA GLN A 337 -0.42 5.63 10.36
C GLN A 337 0.59 6.69 9.87
N LEU A 338 0.32 7.36 8.76
CA LEU A 338 1.20 8.36 8.16
C LEU A 338 0.77 9.77 8.58
N ALA A 339 1.75 10.65 8.79
CA ALA A 339 1.49 12.07 9.09
C ALA A 339 0.92 12.81 7.87
N ASP A 340 1.32 12.38 6.68
CA ASP A 340 0.93 12.86 5.36
C ASP A 340 1.16 11.75 4.31
N GLY A 341 0.79 12.00 3.06
CA GLY A 341 0.97 11.07 1.93
C GLY A 341 2.37 11.02 1.33
N GLN A 342 3.38 11.74 1.88
CA GLN A 342 4.70 11.84 1.23
C GLN A 342 5.39 10.47 1.11
N ALA A 343 5.24 9.60 2.11
CA ALA A 343 5.77 8.24 2.05
C ALA A 343 5.22 7.45 0.84
N LEU A 344 3.96 7.67 0.47
CA LEU A 344 3.33 7.01 -0.67
C LEU A 344 3.78 7.61 -2.00
N VAL A 345 4.01 8.92 -2.05
CA VAL A 345 4.65 9.61 -3.18
C VAL A 345 6.06 9.05 -3.41
N ASP A 346 6.86 8.93 -2.35
CA ASP A 346 8.22 8.40 -2.40
C ASP A 346 8.25 6.96 -2.95
N VAL A 347 7.32 6.10 -2.52
CA VAL A 347 7.18 4.73 -3.06
C VAL A 347 6.91 4.76 -4.57
N LEU A 348 5.93 5.55 -5.02
CA LEU A 348 5.58 5.62 -6.45
C LEU A 348 6.70 6.25 -7.28
N GLU A 349 7.41 7.23 -6.73
CA GLU A 349 8.55 7.87 -7.39
C GLU A 349 9.72 6.91 -7.52
N GLY A 350 10.05 6.18 -6.46
CA GLY A 350 11.09 5.16 -6.47
C GLY A 350 10.78 4.06 -7.48
N LEU A 351 9.53 3.59 -7.48
CA LEU A 351 9.04 2.60 -8.44
C LEU A 351 9.18 3.11 -9.87
N ALA A 352 8.76 4.35 -10.13
CA ALA A 352 8.87 4.96 -11.44
C ALA A 352 10.33 5.03 -11.90
N ARG A 353 11.24 5.49 -11.02
CA ARG A 353 12.67 5.63 -11.31
C ARG A 353 13.32 4.30 -11.67
N ALA A 354 13.17 3.30 -10.81
CA ALA A 354 13.81 1.99 -11.00
C ALA A 354 13.23 1.23 -12.20
N ALA A 355 11.92 1.28 -12.41
CA ALA A 355 11.28 0.60 -13.54
C ALA A 355 11.29 1.39 -14.87
N GLY A 356 11.87 2.60 -14.89
CA GLY A 356 11.95 3.44 -16.09
C GLY A 356 10.58 3.91 -16.61
N LEU A 357 9.67 4.29 -15.70
CA LEU A 357 8.29 4.63 -15.99
C LEU A 357 8.01 6.12 -15.86
N GLY A 358 7.14 6.64 -16.72
CA GLY A 358 6.41 7.89 -16.47
C GLY A 358 5.04 7.56 -15.89
N ILE A 359 4.82 7.87 -14.61
CA ILE A 359 3.55 7.66 -13.90
C ILE A 359 2.88 9.02 -13.72
N ARG A 360 1.71 9.19 -14.34
CA ARG A 360 0.85 10.35 -14.14
C ARG A 360 -0.41 9.92 -13.38
N VAL A 361 -0.72 10.65 -12.33
CA VAL A 361 -1.91 10.47 -11.49
C VAL A 361 -2.73 11.77 -11.53
N ASP A 362 -3.94 11.67 -12.05
CA ASP A 362 -4.93 12.75 -12.08
C ASP A 362 -6.01 12.44 -11.01
N ILE A 363 -5.96 13.16 -9.88
CA ILE A 363 -6.83 12.93 -8.71
C ILE A 363 -8.19 13.59 -8.95
N ALA A 364 -9.26 12.79 -8.90
CA ALA A 364 -10.60 13.20 -9.30
C ALA A 364 -11.59 13.36 -8.14
N SER A 365 -11.44 12.59 -7.06
CA SER A 365 -12.24 12.74 -5.83
C SER A 365 -11.38 12.45 -4.60
N VAL A 366 -11.53 13.30 -3.56
CA VAL A 366 -10.84 13.19 -2.26
C VAL A 366 -11.82 13.50 -1.12
N GLU A 367 -12.72 12.57 -0.83
CA GLU A 367 -13.56 12.65 0.38
C GLU A 367 -12.84 11.99 1.58
N ASP A 368 -12.41 10.73 1.45
CA ASP A 368 -11.44 10.09 2.35
C ASP A 368 -10.05 9.94 1.69
N PRO A 369 -8.98 10.49 2.31
CA PRO A 369 -7.62 10.30 1.83
C PRO A 369 -7.20 8.82 1.72
N HIS A 370 -7.68 7.95 2.62
CA HIS A 370 -7.43 6.50 2.56
C HIS A 370 -7.92 5.94 1.24
N HIS A 371 -9.20 6.14 0.93
CA HIS A 371 -9.86 5.61 -0.26
C HIS A 371 -9.19 6.13 -1.54
N THR A 372 -8.79 7.40 -1.55
CA THR A 372 -8.11 8.01 -2.69
C THR A 372 -6.72 7.40 -2.91
N TRP A 373 -5.92 7.20 -1.85
CA TRP A 373 -4.62 6.54 -1.97
C TRP A 373 -4.77 5.07 -2.40
N GLU A 374 -5.75 4.36 -1.87
CA GLU A 374 -6.04 2.99 -2.28
C GLU A 374 -6.42 2.95 -3.78
N ALA A 375 -7.29 3.84 -4.24
CA ALA A 375 -7.65 4.00 -5.65
C ALA A 375 -6.41 4.22 -6.55
N ILE A 376 -5.47 5.08 -6.14
CA ILE A 376 -4.22 5.32 -6.87
C ILE A 376 -3.38 4.05 -7.01
N PHE A 377 -3.08 3.36 -5.91
CA PHE A 377 -2.23 2.15 -5.95
C PHE A 377 -2.91 0.99 -6.69
N ARG A 378 -4.23 0.88 -6.59
CA ARG A 378 -5.01 -0.05 -7.42
C ARG A 378 -4.84 0.23 -8.91
N ALA A 379 -5.04 1.48 -9.32
CA ALA A 379 -4.92 1.89 -10.71
C ALA A 379 -3.50 1.72 -11.25
N VAL A 380 -2.49 2.03 -10.44
CA VAL A 380 -1.07 1.75 -10.78
C VAL A 380 -0.88 0.26 -11.05
N GLY A 381 -1.35 -0.63 -10.16
CA GLY A 381 -1.25 -2.07 -10.38
C GLY A 381 -1.97 -2.57 -11.64
N VAL A 382 -3.18 -2.06 -11.92
CA VAL A 382 -3.93 -2.41 -13.15
C VAL A 382 -3.18 -1.92 -14.40
N ALA A 383 -2.70 -0.68 -14.40
CA ALA A 383 -1.97 -0.11 -15.53
C ALA A 383 -0.63 -0.84 -15.77
N LEU A 384 0.11 -1.20 -14.71
CA LEU A 384 1.35 -1.99 -14.80
C LEU A 384 1.10 -3.35 -15.47
N ARG A 385 0.01 -4.03 -15.12
CA ARG A 385 -0.34 -5.30 -15.76
C ARG A 385 -0.63 -5.13 -17.25
N GLY A 386 -1.28 -4.03 -17.65
CA GLY A 386 -1.51 -3.70 -19.06
C GLY A 386 -0.23 -3.48 -19.89
N LEU A 387 0.92 -3.30 -19.25
CA LEU A 387 2.22 -3.12 -19.90
C LEU A 387 3.03 -4.41 -20.07
N SER A 388 2.53 -5.56 -19.62
CA SER A 388 3.28 -6.82 -19.60
C SER A 388 2.54 -7.94 -20.33
N ARG A 389 3.27 -8.72 -21.13
CA ARG A 389 2.76 -9.98 -21.67
C ARG A 389 2.91 -11.09 -20.64
N THR A 390 4.04 -11.16 -19.95
CA THR A 390 4.30 -12.16 -18.91
C THR A 390 3.25 -12.15 -17.79
N LEU A 391 2.83 -10.98 -17.32
CA LEU A 391 1.77 -10.84 -16.29
C LEU A 391 0.36 -11.18 -16.82
N THR A 392 0.17 -11.23 -18.15
CA THR A 392 -1.08 -11.64 -18.80
C THR A 392 -1.08 -13.11 -19.24
N ALA A 393 0.11 -13.73 -19.41
CA ALA A 393 0.30 -15.02 -20.08
C ALA A 393 0.24 -16.25 -19.17
N HIS A 394 0.04 -16.11 -17.85
CA HIS A 394 -0.22 -17.25 -16.94
C HIS A 394 -1.59 -17.94 -17.18
N ALA A 395 -2.08 -17.93 -18.43
CA ALA A 395 -3.40 -18.39 -18.88
C ALA A 395 -3.52 -19.91 -19.14
N ASP A 396 -2.40 -20.63 -19.22
CA ASP A 396 -2.42 -22.05 -19.59
C ASP A 396 -2.14 -22.96 -18.37
N GLY A 397 -3.21 -23.31 -17.64
CA GLY A 397 -3.15 -24.25 -16.52
C GLY A 397 -4.42 -25.10 -16.41
N THR A 398 -4.29 -26.40 -16.66
CA THR A 398 -5.36 -27.41 -16.70
C THR A 398 -6.20 -27.49 -15.41
N GLY A 399 -7.52 -27.65 -15.59
CA GLY A 399 -8.57 -27.60 -14.56
C GLY A 399 -8.50 -28.65 -13.45
N PRO A 400 -9.22 -28.41 -12.33
CA PRO A 400 -10.31 -29.34 -11.97
C PRO A 400 -11.57 -28.66 -11.37
N THR A 401 -12.49 -29.55 -10.96
CA THR A 401 -13.94 -29.55 -10.73
C THR A 401 -14.56 -28.53 -9.76
N ILE A 402 -15.77 -28.11 -10.11
CA ILE A 402 -16.72 -27.24 -9.38
C ILE A 402 -17.24 -27.93 -8.10
N VAL A 403 -17.32 -27.18 -6.99
CA VAL A 403 -18.10 -27.53 -5.80
C VAL A 403 -19.24 -26.52 -5.68
N GLU A 404 -20.48 -27.01 -5.74
CA GLU A 404 -21.69 -26.23 -5.57
C GLU A 404 -21.82 -25.70 -4.13
N ARG A 405 -22.23 -24.43 -3.99
CA ARG A 405 -22.71 -23.86 -2.73
C ARG A 405 -24.24 -23.78 -2.76
N ASP A 406 -24.83 -24.31 -1.71
CA ASP A 406 -26.27 -24.41 -1.46
C ASP A 406 -26.72 -23.19 -0.64
N ASP A 407 -27.38 -22.23 -1.29
CA ASP A 407 -27.98 -21.07 -0.63
C ASP A 407 -29.50 -21.25 -0.53
N THR A 408 -29.94 -21.82 0.59
CA THR A 408 -31.35 -21.89 0.95
C THR A 408 -31.78 -20.64 1.70
N ARG A 409 -32.54 -19.75 1.02
CA ARG A 409 -33.53 -18.87 1.65
C ARG A 409 -34.63 -18.48 0.66
N ALA A 410 -35.77 -19.18 0.77
CA ALA A 410 -37.00 -18.86 0.05
C ALA A 410 -38.12 -18.53 1.06
N ALA A 411 -38.88 -17.47 0.81
CA ALA A 411 -40.30 -17.40 1.18
C ALA A 411 -41.01 -16.22 0.48
N ARG A 412 -42.09 -16.55 -0.25
CA ARG A 412 -43.09 -15.69 -0.96
C ARG A 412 -42.94 -15.48 -2.47
N GLY A 413 -41.90 -16.00 -3.13
CA GLY A 413 -41.78 -15.94 -4.59
C GLY A 413 -41.44 -14.54 -5.16
N TYR A 414 -41.28 -13.54 -4.29
CA TYR A 414 -40.70 -12.24 -4.61
C TYR A 414 -39.18 -12.26 -4.35
N GLY A 415 -38.44 -11.42 -5.09
CA GLY A 415 -36.98 -11.31 -5.01
C GLY A 415 -36.24 -11.93 -6.19
N LEU A 416 -34.91 -11.92 -6.11
CA LEU A 416 -33.99 -12.47 -7.11
C LEU A 416 -33.81 -13.98 -6.93
N GLN A 417 -33.85 -14.71 -8.03
CA GLN A 417 -33.71 -16.16 -8.08
C GLN A 417 -32.92 -16.59 -9.31
N ARG A 418 -31.90 -17.43 -9.12
CA ARG A 418 -31.19 -18.08 -10.23
C ARG A 418 -32.07 -19.19 -10.83
N GLN A 419 -32.14 -19.26 -12.15
CA GLN A 419 -32.90 -20.25 -12.90
C GLN A 419 -31.99 -21.11 -13.79
N GLU A 420 -32.52 -22.21 -14.31
CA GLU A 420 -31.84 -23.00 -15.34
C GLU A 420 -31.69 -22.14 -16.61
N SER A 421 -30.46 -22.05 -17.11
CA SER A 421 -30.12 -21.33 -18.33
C SER A 421 -30.42 -22.16 -19.58
N SER A 422 -30.81 -21.49 -20.67
CA SER A 422 -31.09 -22.18 -21.94
C SER A 422 -29.83 -22.73 -22.63
N SER A 423 -28.65 -22.19 -22.30
CA SER A 423 -27.38 -22.48 -22.98
C SER A 423 -26.23 -22.71 -21.99
N PRO A 424 -25.26 -23.60 -22.30
CA PRO A 424 -24.08 -23.80 -21.46
C PRO A 424 -23.24 -22.53 -21.31
N GLY A 425 -22.84 -22.20 -20.07
CA GLY A 425 -22.05 -21.00 -19.77
C GLY A 425 -22.85 -19.69 -19.73
N ALA A 426 -24.17 -19.76 -19.93
CA ALA A 426 -25.08 -18.66 -19.68
C ALA A 426 -25.60 -18.69 -18.24
N VAL A 427 -25.99 -17.53 -17.74
CA VAL A 427 -26.60 -17.34 -16.42
C VAL A 427 -27.98 -16.75 -16.60
N ARG A 428 -28.98 -17.33 -15.94
CA ARG A 428 -30.35 -16.85 -15.95
C ARG A 428 -30.81 -16.42 -14.56
N MET A 429 -31.27 -15.19 -14.43
CA MET A 429 -31.83 -14.62 -13.22
C MET A 429 -33.28 -14.18 -13.45
N LEU A 430 -34.14 -14.44 -12.47
CA LEU A 430 -35.50 -13.93 -12.40
C LEU A 430 -35.62 -13.02 -11.18
N ARG A 431 -36.16 -11.82 -11.36
CA ARG A 431 -36.63 -10.96 -10.27
C ARG A 431 -38.14 -10.79 -10.38
N THR A 432 -38.83 -11.02 -9.28
CA THR A 432 -40.29 -10.76 -9.18
C THR A 432 -40.54 -9.80 -8.03
N THR A 433 -41.28 -8.72 -8.28
CA THR A 433 -41.79 -7.78 -7.27
C THR A 433 -43.31 -7.73 -7.32
N ALA A 434 -43.92 -6.92 -6.46
CA ALA A 434 -45.35 -6.65 -6.56
C ALA A 434 -45.71 -5.92 -7.88
N GLU A 435 -44.77 -5.21 -8.49
CA GLU A 435 -45.00 -4.31 -9.62
C GLU A 435 -44.54 -4.88 -10.96
N SER A 436 -43.53 -5.75 -10.94
CA SER A 436 -42.86 -6.22 -12.15
C SER A 436 -42.37 -7.67 -12.05
N ARG A 437 -42.07 -8.21 -13.22
CA ARG A 437 -41.29 -9.42 -13.39
C ARG A 437 -40.25 -9.20 -14.47
N CYS A 438 -38.97 -9.32 -14.11
CA CYS A 438 -37.83 -9.18 -15.00
C CYS A 438 -37.04 -10.48 -15.05
N THR A 439 -36.76 -10.99 -16.25
CA THR A 439 -35.89 -12.16 -16.46
C THR A 439 -34.71 -11.74 -17.30
N VAL A 440 -33.50 -12.08 -16.87
CA VAL A 440 -32.26 -11.83 -17.61
C VAL A 440 -31.56 -13.16 -17.86
N GLU A 441 -31.17 -13.43 -19.10
CA GLU A 441 -30.25 -14.49 -19.45
C GLU A 441 -29.04 -13.90 -20.17
N VAL A 442 -27.82 -14.12 -19.65
CA VAL A 442 -26.59 -13.51 -20.17
C VAL A 442 -25.44 -14.51 -20.26
N ALA A 443 -24.63 -14.38 -21.31
CA ALA A 443 -23.40 -15.13 -21.52
C ALA A 443 -22.30 -14.24 -22.12
N VAL A 444 -21.04 -14.63 -21.93
CA VAL A 444 -19.90 -14.07 -22.69
C VAL A 444 -19.89 -14.70 -24.07
N ALA A 445 -20.08 -13.90 -25.11
CA ALA A 445 -20.34 -14.40 -26.46
C ALA A 445 -19.05 -14.72 -27.24
N ALA A 446 -19.17 -15.66 -28.20
CA ALA A 446 -18.15 -15.94 -29.24
C ALA A 446 -18.58 -15.49 -30.65
N GLY A 447 -19.75 -14.81 -30.78
CA GLY A 447 -20.45 -14.46 -32.04
C GLY A 447 -21.28 -13.16 -31.89
N PRO A 448 -22.19 -12.81 -32.83
CA PRO A 448 -22.74 -11.46 -32.95
C PRO A 448 -23.43 -10.99 -31.65
N LEU A 449 -23.05 -9.79 -31.24
CA LEU A 449 -23.14 -9.24 -29.90
C LEU A 449 -24.37 -8.34 -29.74
N ALA A 450 -25.22 -8.62 -28.76
CA ALA A 450 -26.09 -7.63 -28.10
C ALA A 450 -26.87 -8.30 -26.97
N LEU A 451 -27.09 -7.56 -25.88
CA LEU A 451 -28.21 -7.82 -24.98
C LEU A 451 -29.47 -7.29 -25.65
N THR A 452 -30.52 -8.11 -25.70
CA THR A 452 -31.82 -7.70 -26.23
C THR A 452 -32.77 -7.46 -25.07
N LEU A 453 -33.37 -6.27 -25.00
CA LEU A 453 -34.36 -5.92 -23.98
C LEU A 453 -35.74 -5.88 -24.63
N GLU A 454 -36.64 -6.73 -24.16
CA GLU A 454 -38.07 -6.72 -24.51
C GLU A 454 -38.88 -6.25 -23.30
N THR A 455 -39.74 -5.26 -23.52
CA THR A 455 -40.64 -4.71 -22.50
C THR A 455 -42.09 -4.83 -22.97
N SER A 456 -43.04 -5.04 -22.05
CA SER A 456 -44.47 -5.03 -22.40
C SER A 456 -44.92 -3.69 -23.01
N ASP A 457 -45.81 -3.73 -24.01
CA ASP A 457 -46.33 -2.59 -24.83
C ASP A 457 -46.85 -1.34 -24.07
N ALA A 458 -46.97 -1.40 -22.75
CA ALA A 458 -47.54 -0.34 -21.91
C ALA A 458 -46.53 0.71 -21.41
N VAL A 459 -45.23 0.54 -21.67
CA VAL A 459 -44.16 1.45 -21.17
C VAL A 459 -43.20 1.84 -22.31
N ASP A 460 -43.05 3.14 -22.55
CA ASP A 460 -42.08 3.68 -23.51
C ASP A 460 -40.66 3.56 -22.94
N SER A 461 -39.82 2.73 -23.58
CA SER A 461 -38.47 2.41 -23.12
C SER A 461 -37.47 2.22 -24.27
N ASP A 462 -37.79 2.71 -25.47
CA ASP A 462 -36.97 2.56 -26.68
C ASP A 462 -35.54 3.08 -26.47
N GLY A 463 -35.40 4.20 -25.74
CA GLY A 463 -34.09 4.76 -25.37
C GLY A 463 -33.26 3.82 -24.49
N LEU A 464 -33.87 3.19 -23.49
CA LEU A 464 -33.20 2.23 -22.60
C LEU A 464 -32.81 0.95 -23.35
N ILE A 465 -33.68 0.46 -24.24
CA ILE A 465 -33.41 -0.71 -25.08
C ILE A 465 -32.14 -0.50 -25.91
N ALA A 466 -32.01 0.67 -26.55
CA ALA A 466 -30.82 1.00 -27.34
C ALA A 466 -29.55 1.05 -26.49
N LEU A 467 -29.60 1.70 -25.32
CA LEU A 467 -28.46 1.82 -24.41
C LEU A 467 -28.00 0.46 -23.84
N VAL A 468 -28.93 -0.41 -23.49
CA VAL A 468 -28.63 -1.77 -23.00
C VAL A 468 -28.01 -2.65 -24.10
N ALA A 469 -28.47 -2.51 -25.34
CA ALA A 469 -27.88 -3.21 -26.47
C ALA A 469 -26.42 -2.79 -26.69
N GLU A 470 -26.12 -1.49 -26.61
CA GLU A 470 -24.76 -0.93 -26.72
C GLU A 470 -23.85 -1.35 -25.56
N LEU A 471 -24.38 -1.40 -24.33
CA LEU A 471 -23.66 -1.97 -23.19
C LEU A 471 -23.28 -3.44 -23.46
N GLY A 472 -24.24 -4.25 -23.90
CA GLY A 472 -24.01 -5.66 -24.22
C GLY A 472 -22.96 -5.85 -25.32
N LEU A 473 -23.04 -5.03 -26.36
CA LEU A 473 -22.07 -5.00 -27.47
C LEU A 473 -20.65 -4.72 -26.95
N ALA A 474 -20.49 -3.62 -26.21
CA ALA A 474 -19.19 -3.20 -25.69
C ALA A 474 -18.61 -4.18 -24.65
N ALA A 475 -19.46 -4.85 -23.89
CA ALA A 475 -19.06 -5.85 -22.89
C ALA A 475 -18.68 -7.22 -23.48
N GLY A 476 -18.93 -7.47 -24.77
CA GLY A 476 -18.77 -8.79 -25.35
C GLY A 476 -19.83 -9.79 -24.86
N LEU A 477 -21.02 -9.29 -24.50
CA LEU A 477 -22.12 -10.07 -23.93
C LEU A 477 -23.22 -10.35 -24.96
N SER A 478 -23.86 -11.50 -24.82
CA SER A 478 -25.08 -11.85 -25.56
C SER A 478 -26.13 -12.37 -24.59
N GLY A 479 -27.39 -12.04 -24.84
CA GLY A 479 -28.45 -12.43 -23.93
C GLY A 479 -29.80 -11.79 -24.21
N THR A 480 -30.79 -12.19 -23.42
CA THR A 480 -32.15 -11.64 -23.45
C THR A 480 -32.50 -11.06 -22.09
N ILE A 481 -33.29 -10.00 -22.11
CA ILE A 481 -33.87 -9.37 -20.94
C ILE A 481 -35.35 -9.19 -21.24
N ASP A 482 -36.18 -9.88 -20.49
CA ASP A 482 -37.64 -9.85 -20.63
C ASP A 482 -38.23 -9.14 -19.41
N PHE A 483 -38.80 -7.95 -19.62
CA PHE A 483 -39.52 -7.20 -18.59
C PHE A 483 -41.03 -7.20 -18.83
N SER A 484 -41.78 -7.53 -17.79
CA SER A 484 -43.24 -7.48 -17.80
C SER A 484 -43.77 -6.74 -16.57
N ALA A 485 -44.59 -5.72 -16.81
CA ALA A 485 -45.30 -5.02 -15.75
C ALA A 485 -46.49 -5.87 -15.25
N LEU A 486 -46.63 -6.01 -13.93
CA LEU A 486 -47.75 -6.74 -13.30
C LEU A 486 -48.88 -5.78 -12.87
N GLU A 487 -48.56 -4.49 -12.67
CA GLU A 487 -49.49 -3.36 -12.49
C GLU A 487 -49.11 -2.19 -13.42
N LEU A 488 -49.78 -1.03 -13.36
CA LEU A 488 -49.33 0.19 -14.06
C LEU A 488 -47.92 0.56 -13.58
N SER A 489 -46.93 0.47 -14.47
CA SER A 489 -45.51 0.64 -14.17
C SER A 489 -44.95 1.86 -14.91
N SER A 490 -44.00 2.57 -14.30
CA SER A 490 -43.30 3.74 -14.88
C SER A 490 -41.93 3.34 -15.45
N SER A 491 -41.34 4.21 -16.27
CA SER A 491 -39.99 4.04 -16.84
C SER A 491 -38.92 3.83 -15.76
N HIS A 492 -39.01 4.55 -14.63
CA HIS A 492 -38.20 4.35 -13.43
C HIS A 492 -38.16 2.89 -12.94
N VAL A 493 -39.33 2.26 -12.80
CA VAL A 493 -39.43 0.87 -12.31
C VAL A 493 -38.83 -0.11 -13.32
N VAL A 494 -39.03 0.14 -14.62
CA VAL A 494 -38.37 -0.65 -15.67
C VAL A 494 -36.85 -0.54 -15.54
N ALA A 495 -36.34 0.68 -15.42
CA ALA A 495 -34.91 0.95 -15.39
C ALA A 495 -34.22 0.35 -14.16
N GLU A 496 -34.75 0.59 -12.95
CA GLU A 496 -34.22 0.04 -11.69
C GLU A 496 -34.23 -1.50 -11.72
N ASP A 497 -35.36 -2.11 -12.10
CA ASP A 497 -35.53 -3.57 -12.02
C ASP A 497 -34.75 -4.31 -13.10
N VAL A 498 -34.65 -3.74 -14.30
CA VAL A 498 -33.76 -4.25 -15.35
C VAL A 498 -32.31 -4.14 -14.91
N GLY A 499 -31.89 -2.98 -14.39
CA GLY A 499 -30.55 -2.77 -13.84
C GLY A 499 -30.21 -3.80 -12.76
N MET A 500 -31.05 -3.91 -11.73
CA MET A 500 -30.91 -4.84 -10.62
C MET A 500 -30.84 -6.30 -11.07
N THR A 501 -31.69 -6.72 -12.01
CA THR A 501 -31.72 -8.11 -12.47
C THR A 501 -30.52 -8.42 -13.37
N LEU A 502 -30.10 -7.48 -14.22
CA LEU A 502 -28.91 -7.61 -15.06
C LEU A 502 -27.64 -7.66 -14.21
N GLY A 503 -27.51 -6.76 -13.23
CA GLY A 503 -26.41 -6.74 -12.28
C GLY A 503 -26.29 -8.08 -11.53
N ALA A 504 -27.42 -8.62 -11.06
CA ALA A 504 -27.44 -9.92 -10.38
C ALA A 504 -27.03 -11.07 -11.30
N ALA A 505 -27.46 -11.06 -12.57
CA ALA A 505 -27.03 -12.06 -13.54
C ALA A 505 -25.52 -11.97 -13.84
N LEU A 506 -24.98 -10.75 -13.92
CA LEU A 506 -23.55 -10.53 -14.10
C LEU A 506 -22.72 -10.91 -12.88
N LYS A 507 -23.25 -10.75 -11.65
CA LYS A 507 -22.61 -11.27 -10.43
C LYS A 507 -22.46 -12.78 -10.47
N GLU A 508 -23.52 -13.49 -10.81
CA GLU A 508 -23.50 -14.95 -10.94
C GLU A 508 -22.56 -15.39 -12.08
N LEU A 509 -22.57 -14.68 -13.23
CA LEU A 509 -21.64 -14.93 -14.33
C LEU A 509 -20.18 -14.69 -13.93
N ALA A 510 -19.89 -13.59 -13.21
CA ALA A 510 -18.58 -13.29 -12.67
C ALA A 510 -18.13 -14.36 -11.67
N THR A 511 -19.04 -14.83 -10.81
CA THR A 511 -18.78 -15.91 -9.84
C THR A 511 -18.41 -17.21 -10.53
N ASP A 512 -19.18 -17.63 -11.54
CA ASP A 512 -18.90 -18.84 -12.31
C ASP A 512 -17.53 -18.76 -13.01
N ARG A 513 -17.22 -17.62 -13.63
CA ARG A 513 -15.93 -17.38 -14.31
C ARG A 513 -14.75 -17.33 -13.34
N MET A 514 -14.92 -16.65 -12.21
CA MET A 514 -13.93 -16.56 -11.12
C MET A 514 -13.57 -17.96 -10.60
N ASN A 515 -14.56 -18.81 -10.37
CA ASN A 515 -14.35 -20.18 -9.94
C ASN A 515 -13.67 -21.04 -11.01
N ALA A 516 -14.04 -20.86 -12.28
CA ALA A 516 -13.50 -21.63 -13.38
C ALA A 516 -12.03 -21.32 -13.67
N PHE A 517 -11.68 -20.03 -13.80
CA PHE A 517 -10.34 -19.60 -14.25
C PHE A 517 -9.89 -18.25 -13.64
N GLY A 518 -10.61 -17.71 -12.67
CA GLY A 518 -10.31 -16.40 -12.07
C GLY A 518 -10.64 -15.24 -13.01
N ILE A 519 -10.83 -14.05 -12.46
CA ILE A 519 -11.14 -12.82 -13.22
C ILE A 519 -10.33 -11.64 -12.71
N GLU A 520 -10.27 -10.54 -13.47
CA GLU A 520 -9.61 -9.32 -13.00
C GLU A 520 -10.28 -8.72 -11.77
N GLY A 521 -11.61 -8.70 -11.77
CA GLY A 521 -12.42 -8.13 -10.69
C GLY A 521 -12.58 -6.61 -10.75
N ALA A 522 -11.89 -5.93 -11.67
CA ALA A 522 -12.09 -4.51 -11.97
C ALA A 522 -11.75 -4.21 -13.43
N GLY A 523 -12.34 -3.15 -13.98
CA GLY A 523 -12.06 -2.68 -15.34
C GLY A 523 -12.47 -1.22 -15.54
N SER A 524 -12.01 -0.61 -16.64
CA SER A 524 -12.29 0.80 -16.93
C SER A 524 -12.30 1.10 -18.42
N SER A 525 -13.12 2.06 -18.85
CA SER A 525 -13.08 2.72 -20.16
C SER A 525 -12.41 4.07 -20.02
N ILE A 526 -11.11 4.14 -20.34
CA ILE A 526 -10.38 5.41 -20.42
C ILE A 526 -9.92 5.63 -21.86
N ASP A 527 -10.41 6.71 -22.46
CA ASP A 527 -9.90 7.29 -23.71
C ASP A 527 -9.48 8.75 -23.44
N VAL A 528 -8.40 9.22 -24.06
CA VAL A 528 -7.76 10.54 -23.81
C VAL A 528 -8.69 11.69 -24.16
N ASP A 529 -9.51 11.51 -25.18
CA ASP A 529 -10.34 12.58 -25.74
C ASP A 529 -11.84 12.40 -25.41
N ALA A 530 -12.20 11.34 -24.67
CA ALA A 530 -13.59 11.06 -24.33
C ALA A 530 -14.03 11.88 -23.11
N PRO A 531 -15.15 12.64 -23.19
CA PRO A 531 -15.65 13.43 -22.08
C PRO A 531 -16.25 12.58 -20.96
N ILE A 532 -16.46 11.29 -21.19
CA ILE A 532 -17.03 10.34 -20.25
C ILE A 532 -16.08 9.16 -20.08
N ARG A 533 -15.77 8.78 -18.85
CA ARG A 533 -14.93 7.63 -18.52
C ARG A 533 -15.57 6.84 -17.39
N VAL A 534 -15.63 5.52 -17.53
CA VAL A 534 -16.36 4.65 -16.58
C VAL A 534 -15.42 3.60 -15.99
N GLY A 535 -15.42 3.45 -14.67
CA GLY A 535 -14.74 2.37 -13.97
C GLY A 535 -15.73 1.48 -13.23
N VAL A 536 -15.45 0.18 -13.18
CA VAL A 536 -16.22 -0.81 -12.42
C VAL A 536 -15.28 -1.69 -11.59
N SER A 537 -15.67 -1.99 -10.35
CA SER A 537 -14.92 -2.87 -9.46
C SER A 537 -15.89 -3.77 -8.69
N TRP A 538 -15.72 -5.10 -8.75
CA TRP A 538 -16.55 -6.05 -8.02
C TRP A 538 -15.89 -6.46 -6.72
N GLU A 539 -16.31 -5.83 -5.62
CA GLU A 539 -15.74 -6.04 -4.27
C GLU A 539 -16.80 -6.38 -3.23
N GLY A 540 -18.01 -6.70 -3.67
CA GLY A 540 -19.14 -7.06 -2.81
C GLY A 540 -19.88 -5.87 -2.20
N ARG A 541 -19.54 -4.63 -2.59
CA ARG A 541 -20.16 -3.41 -2.06
C ARG A 541 -20.94 -2.71 -3.17
N LYS A 542 -22.11 -2.17 -2.84
CA LYS A 542 -22.87 -1.27 -3.71
C LYS A 542 -22.30 0.14 -3.56
N PHE A 543 -21.74 0.69 -4.63
CA PHE A 543 -21.32 2.08 -4.67
C PHE A 543 -21.49 2.65 -6.08
N LEU A 544 -22.13 3.82 -6.21
CA LEU A 544 -22.28 4.53 -7.47
C LEU A 544 -21.90 5.99 -7.25
N GLN A 545 -21.03 6.51 -8.12
CA GLN A 545 -20.67 7.92 -8.09
C GLN A 545 -20.49 8.49 -9.49
N LEU A 546 -21.23 9.58 -9.77
CA LEU A 546 -21.01 10.42 -10.94
C LEU A 546 -20.14 11.61 -10.50
N VAL A 547 -18.87 11.60 -10.92
CA VAL A 547 -17.85 12.58 -10.53
C VAL A 547 -17.74 13.65 -11.61
N PRO A 548 -18.18 14.89 -11.36
CA PRO A 548 -18.04 15.96 -12.33
C PRO A 548 -16.58 16.43 -12.41
N ILE A 549 -16.05 16.53 -13.63
CA ILE A 549 -14.73 17.08 -13.94
C ILE A 549 -14.91 18.39 -14.70
N GLY A 550 -14.61 19.52 -14.07
CA GLY A 550 -14.81 20.84 -14.70
C GLY A 550 -16.25 21.37 -14.63
N TRP A 551 -17.16 20.62 -14.00
CA TRP A 551 -18.46 21.06 -13.50
C TRP A 551 -18.52 20.94 -11.97
N SER A 552 -19.46 21.66 -11.36
CA SER A 552 -19.92 21.40 -10.00
C SER A 552 -20.92 20.23 -9.98
N ARG A 553 -21.12 19.62 -8.80
CA ARG A 553 -22.16 18.57 -8.62
C ARG A 553 -23.56 19.07 -8.93
N GLU A 554 -23.84 20.35 -8.63
CA GLU A 554 -25.14 20.98 -8.92
C GLU A 554 -25.34 21.14 -10.44
N GLU A 555 -24.30 21.56 -11.16
CA GLU A 555 -24.35 21.67 -12.63
C GLU A 555 -24.56 20.32 -13.31
N LEU A 556 -23.85 19.27 -12.88
CA LEU A 556 -24.06 17.91 -13.40
C LEU A 556 -25.51 17.44 -13.15
N ARG A 557 -26.01 17.64 -11.93
CA ARG A 557 -27.38 17.24 -11.59
C ARG A 557 -28.42 17.97 -12.42
N ASP A 558 -28.32 19.29 -12.52
CA ASP A 558 -29.36 20.11 -13.15
C ASP A 558 -29.31 20.04 -14.68
N GLN A 559 -28.12 19.89 -15.27
CA GLN A 559 -27.95 19.93 -16.73
C GLN A 559 -27.96 18.54 -17.38
N VAL A 560 -27.66 17.48 -16.62
CA VAL A 560 -27.62 16.10 -17.13
C VAL A 560 -28.70 15.26 -16.48
N ILE A 561 -28.62 15.01 -15.17
CA ILE A 561 -29.47 14.03 -14.50
C ILE A 561 -30.95 14.47 -14.51
N GLY A 562 -31.23 15.76 -14.29
CA GLY A 562 -32.58 16.32 -14.33
C GLY A 562 -33.14 16.58 -15.73
N SER A 563 -32.50 16.11 -16.79
CA SER A 563 -32.89 16.37 -18.19
C SER A 563 -33.75 15.24 -18.78
N THR A 564 -34.64 15.59 -19.71
CA THR A 564 -35.37 14.63 -20.56
C THR A 564 -34.66 14.51 -21.90
N LEU A 565 -34.34 13.27 -22.30
CA LEU A 565 -33.67 12.98 -23.56
C LEU A 565 -34.61 13.16 -24.76
N PRO A 566 -34.08 13.40 -25.98
CA PRO A 566 -34.88 13.45 -27.21
C PRO A 566 -35.71 12.19 -27.47
N SER A 567 -35.24 11.04 -26.99
CA SER A 567 -35.96 9.76 -26.98
C SER A 567 -37.17 9.71 -26.04
N GLY A 568 -37.39 10.73 -25.20
CA GLY A 568 -38.48 10.79 -24.21
C GLY A 568 -38.13 10.19 -22.85
N LEU A 569 -36.96 9.56 -22.72
CA LEU A 569 -36.45 8.96 -21.48
C LEU A 569 -35.97 10.04 -20.51
N PHE A 570 -36.29 9.90 -19.21
CA PHE A 570 -35.74 10.77 -18.18
C PHE A 570 -34.34 10.31 -17.81
N SER A 571 -33.37 11.22 -17.74
CA SER A 571 -32.01 10.88 -17.33
C SER A 571 -31.93 10.38 -15.88
N GLU A 572 -32.90 10.74 -15.02
CA GLU A 572 -33.07 10.16 -13.68
C GLU A 572 -33.29 8.65 -13.73
N ASP A 573 -34.09 8.15 -14.70
CA ASP A 573 -34.31 6.71 -14.87
C ASP A 573 -33.01 5.97 -15.22
N LEU A 574 -32.06 6.64 -15.90
CA LEU A 574 -30.74 6.07 -16.21
C LEU A 574 -29.83 6.01 -14.99
N ASP A 575 -29.93 6.98 -14.09
CA ASP A 575 -29.27 6.94 -12.78
C ASP A 575 -29.83 5.77 -11.93
N ASP A 576 -31.16 5.57 -11.94
CA ASP A 576 -31.82 4.44 -11.27
C ASP A 576 -31.43 3.09 -11.88
N PHE A 577 -31.26 3.01 -13.21
CA PHE A 577 -30.71 1.81 -13.85
C PHE A 577 -29.32 1.50 -13.31
N LEU A 578 -28.43 2.49 -13.24
CA LEU A 578 -27.06 2.30 -12.73
C LEU A 578 -27.08 1.93 -11.24
N ASP A 579 -27.93 2.56 -10.43
CA ASP A 579 -28.08 2.28 -9.00
C ASP A 579 -28.61 0.85 -8.76
N GLY A 580 -29.62 0.45 -9.54
CA GLY A 580 -30.12 -0.92 -9.59
C GLY A 580 -29.01 -1.89 -9.99
N PHE A 581 -28.29 -1.59 -11.07
CA PHE A 581 -27.18 -2.40 -11.58
C PHE A 581 -26.10 -2.65 -10.53
N VAL A 582 -25.61 -1.60 -9.88
CA VAL A 582 -24.58 -1.74 -8.82
C VAL A 582 -25.12 -2.50 -7.62
N GLY A 583 -26.40 -2.33 -7.27
CA GLY A 583 -27.06 -3.06 -6.20
C GLY A 583 -27.21 -4.55 -6.49
N GLY A 584 -27.60 -4.88 -7.73
CA GLY A 584 -27.74 -6.26 -8.17
C GLY A 584 -26.41 -7.00 -8.26
N MET A 585 -25.40 -6.33 -8.81
CA MET A 585 -24.06 -6.92 -8.95
C MET A 585 -23.28 -6.96 -7.62
N GLY A 586 -23.56 -6.03 -6.70
CA GLY A 586 -22.73 -5.78 -5.53
C GLY A 586 -21.36 -5.24 -5.94
N CYS A 587 -21.34 -4.24 -6.81
CA CYS A 587 -20.13 -3.63 -7.34
C CYS A 587 -20.10 -2.10 -7.14
N SER A 588 -18.91 -1.54 -7.31
CA SER A 588 -18.68 -0.10 -7.34
C SER A 588 -18.57 0.36 -8.79
N VAL A 589 -19.32 1.39 -9.18
CA VAL A 589 -19.22 2.07 -10.48
C VAL A 589 -18.92 3.54 -10.26
N VAL A 590 -17.92 4.04 -10.96
CA VAL A 590 -17.58 5.48 -10.98
C VAL A 590 -17.63 5.96 -12.42
N VAL A 591 -18.31 7.09 -12.64
CA VAL A 591 -18.38 7.77 -13.93
C VAL A 591 -17.76 9.14 -13.78
N HIS A 592 -16.62 9.36 -14.42
CA HIS A 592 -16.02 10.68 -14.56
C HIS A 592 -16.69 11.44 -15.71
N TRP A 593 -17.13 12.66 -15.45
CA TRP A 593 -18.01 13.41 -16.34
C TRP A 593 -17.47 14.82 -16.64
N GLU A 594 -16.97 15.04 -17.85
CA GLU A 594 -16.59 16.36 -18.34
C GLU A 594 -17.77 17.11 -19.00
N PRO A 595 -17.66 18.44 -19.22
CA PRO A 595 -18.72 19.19 -19.87
C PRO A 595 -19.05 18.64 -21.26
N VAL A 596 -20.32 18.27 -21.45
CA VAL A 596 -20.84 17.73 -22.71
C VAL A 596 -21.85 18.69 -23.33
N ALA A 597 -21.85 18.78 -24.65
CA ALA A 597 -22.79 19.61 -25.41
C ALA A 597 -24.14 18.91 -25.65
N ASP A 598 -24.15 17.57 -25.66
CA ASP A 598 -25.31 16.74 -25.92
C ASP A 598 -25.42 15.64 -24.87
N VAL A 599 -26.55 15.62 -24.15
CA VAL A 599 -26.76 14.72 -23.00
C VAL A 599 -27.08 13.30 -23.44
N GLU A 600 -27.79 13.12 -24.55
CA GLU A 600 -28.12 11.78 -25.08
C GLU A 600 -26.86 11.04 -25.53
N SER A 601 -25.98 11.70 -26.29
CA SER A 601 -24.67 11.15 -26.64
C SER A 601 -23.81 10.85 -25.41
N ALA A 602 -23.90 11.67 -24.35
CA ALA A 602 -23.14 11.44 -23.13
C ALA A 602 -23.58 10.16 -22.40
N TRP A 603 -24.89 9.92 -22.27
CA TRP A 603 -25.41 8.68 -21.72
C TRP A 603 -25.08 7.45 -22.56
N LEU A 604 -25.08 7.58 -23.89
CA LEU A 604 -24.58 6.52 -24.76
C LEU A 604 -23.12 6.17 -24.42
N LEU A 605 -22.25 7.17 -24.25
CA LEU A 605 -20.86 6.96 -23.83
C LEU A 605 -20.76 6.32 -22.43
N VAL A 606 -21.66 6.64 -21.49
CA VAL A 606 -21.72 5.98 -20.18
C VAL A 606 -22.00 4.49 -20.34
N PHE A 607 -23.00 4.09 -21.12
CA PHE A 607 -23.38 2.69 -21.28
C PHE A 607 -22.34 1.89 -22.08
N THR A 608 -21.82 2.44 -23.17
CA THR A 608 -20.71 1.85 -23.93
C THR A 608 -19.45 1.75 -23.06
N GLY A 609 -19.18 2.77 -22.24
CA GLY A 609 -18.06 2.81 -21.31
C GLY A 609 -18.18 1.79 -20.18
N LEU A 610 -19.37 1.63 -19.61
CA LEU A 610 -19.68 0.59 -18.62
C LEU A 610 -19.49 -0.80 -19.23
N GLY A 611 -19.98 -1.02 -20.46
CA GLY A 611 -19.78 -2.29 -21.16
C GLY A 611 -18.30 -2.61 -21.35
N THR A 612 -17.51 -1.65 -21.85
CA THR A 612 -16.05 -1.80 -22.00
C THR A 612 -15.37 -2.10 -20.66
N ALA A 613 -15.77 -1.43 -19.58
CA ALA A 613 -15.23 -1.66 -18.25
C ALA A 613 -15.59 -3.06 -17.71
N LEU A 614 -16.81 -3.56 -17.98
CA LEU A 614 -17.23 -4.92 -17.65
C LEU A 614 -16.46 -5.99 -18.41
N ALA A 615 -16.14 -5.76 -19.69
CA ALA A 615 -15.28 -6.66 -20.46
C ALA A 615 -13.90 -6.82 -19.77
N GLY A 616 -13.33 -5.71 -19.29
CA GLY A 616 -12.09 -5.72 -18.50
C GLY A 616 -12.23 -6.47 -17.18
N LEU A 617 -13.31 -6.23 -16.43
CA LEU A 617 -13.58 -6.88 -15.15
C LEU A 617 -13.71 -8.41 -15.29
N LEU A 618 -14.39 -8.87 -16.33
CA LEU A 618 -14.67 -10.28 -16.61
C LEU A 618 -13.52 -10.99 -17.34
N ALA A 619 -12.46 -10.28 -17.70
CA ALA A 619 -11.29 -10.86 -18.37
C ALA A 619 -10.62 -11.92 -17.48
N PRO A 620 -10.17 -13.05 -18.06
CA PRO A 620 -9.64 -14.17 -17.30
C PRO A 620 -8.32 -13.81 -16.58
N ASN A 621 -8.21 -14.22 -15.31
CA ASN A 621 -6.99 -14.08 -14.51
C ASN A 621 -6.73 -15.32 -13.66
N HIS A 622 -5.93 -16.24 -14.19
CA HIS A 622 -5.71 -17.56 -13.58
C HIS A 622 -4.92 -17.51 -12.27
N ALA A 623 -4.13 -16.46 -12.03
CA ALA A 623 -3.48 -16.24 -10.74
C ALA A 623 -4.50 -15.99 -9.61
N LYS A 624 -5.72 -15.56 -9.97
CA LYS A 624 -6.83 -15.29 -9.05
C LYS A 624 -7.90 -16.39 -9.06
N ARG A 625 -7.59 -17.59 -9.57
CA ARG A 625 -8.57 -18.67 -9.70
C ARG A 625 -9.18 -19.06 -8.36
N ALA A 626 -10.52 -19.09 -8.30
CA ALA A 626 -11.30 -19.36 -7.09
C ALA A 626 -11.00 -18.42 -5.91
N LEU A 627 -10.34 -17.28 -6.17
CA LEU A 627 -10.15 -16.22 -5.20
C LEU A 627 -11.17 -15.13 -5.47
N ILE A 628 -11.75 -14.63 -4.38
CA ILE A 628 -12.61 -13.46 -4.42
C ILE A 628 -11.85 -12.26 -4.96
N ALA A 629 -12.51 -11.44 -5.78
CA ALA A 629 -12.00 -10.16 -6.24
C ALA A 629 -11.80 -9.19 -5.06
N GLY A 630 -10.56 -9.09 -4.56
CA GLY A 630 -10.17 -8.15 -3.52
C GLY A 630 -9.03 -8.68 -2.63
N VAL A 631 -8.22 -7.77 -2.09
CA VAL A 631 -7.01 -8.08 -1.30
C VAL A 631 -7.31 -8.88 -0.03
N LYS A 632 -8.51 -8.67 0.54
CA LYS A 632 -9.02 -9.34 1.73
C LYS A 632 -9.54 -10.76 1.43
N ALA A 633 -9.66 -11.14 0.15
CA ALA A 633 -10.21 -12.42 -0.31
C ALA A 633 -11.59 -12.77 0.28
N THR A 634 -12.41 -11.76 0.58
CA THR A 634 -13.77 -11.89 1.13
C THR A 634 -14.73 -10.91 0.45
N LEU A 635 -15.89 -11.40 -0.01
CA LEU A 635 -17.06 -10.61 -0.40
C LEU A 635 -17.99 -10.68 0.81
N ALA A 636 -18.28 -9.54 1.43
CA ALA A 636 -19.26 -9.45 2.51
C ALA A 636 -20.55 -8.88 1.95
#